data_AF-A0A1S6EUF4-F1
#
_entry.id   AF-A0A1S6EUF4-F1
#
_cell.length_a   1.000
_cell.length_b   1.000
_cell.length_c   1.000
_cell.angle_alpha   90.00
_cell.angle_beta   90.00
_cell.angle_gamma   90.00
#
_symmetry.space_group_name_H-M   'P 1'
#
loop_
_entity.id
_entity.type
_entity.pdbx_description
1 polymer ?
#
loop_
_entity_poly.entity_id
_entity_poly.type
_entity_poly.pdbx_seq_one_letter_code
_entity_poly.pdbx_strand_id
1 'polypeptide(L)'
;MADAKTIRIDPKDYRLDGRLAKRIWRLSKPYWTDPRHWKSWVLMVFTIAVGPAWAYVGYWTAQKNADQVNALVATDQSVFLSLFWLLFWLGVGQWVYQQLLSLLTQLMTMQWFRWMTEWMVNRYLEHKTYYDITLNEDIDNPDERIESNVKPFIDSMLSVPGRILGSVLGVATNAVLLTQVSSAMTGFVVIYSMITMGIQVLIYIPLIRMNFEQVAANADLRYGLLRVRDHAETIAFFRGERTESRQVVSRLWRLVNIQMKIFYYTLWTGGLSQALSYVWALAPLFLVYPLYFSGQIAYGTITLATAAASNLMGALTQLNQYLPFIANLAPVTVRLAQLVERWDMLAERNKGNTPGLITLREGREGLRLEGVTFTTPGGQSPLVKDLTFDMGAGRSLIVIGQTGVGKSSLLRVMAGLWRQGSGTIILPPEADTMFVPQRPYMMLGDLRAQLLYPHGDPKLSDAELQAVLEQVRLPDLIQKCGGLDAERDWIKVLSLGEQQRISFARVLISKPSFVVLDEATSALDIPTEAAVYQALGDSGCAYVSVGHRETILRFHERALRLMPQGAWELVDPQSLPLTEIAPLASARPARPDAVEAPVALTAGRAPATDLALAERQPLVTDLDTTAPLTVSRFAADLAGRRLDVAAAQIQGERDDQEDSVLIQPLPGDALLIAVSDGMGGHPDGEVASALGLATLRQAVLALSDQVSTAAGWSAALHAAVIQATTAVRLLGDASGLGMKAAKEDPGPKTPGATLAAVILVPSQDVWVYAAAGDSWIYKLNGQRGGKRINTLHTGARKHTITSFLGLKTPQVEGTDLVLPLKGVTGLVLATDGVDVLTLRDVEAAVRAASDAPDAAADILARVTAKAHPKQDNASVIVVRLSASA
;
A
#
# COMPACT_ATOMS: atom_id res chain seq x y z
N MET A 1 -4.64 -12.14 -21.70
CA MET A 1 -5.37 -11.54 -20.56
C MET A 1 -6.62 -12.35 -20.18
N ALA A 2 -6.55 -13.68 -20.28
CA ALA A 2 -7.51 -14.61 -19.70
C ALA A 2 -6.67 -15.63 -18.91
N ASP A 3 -7.16 -16.06 -17.75
CA ASP A 3 -6.49 -16.96 -16.78
C ASP A 3 -5.46 -16.34 -15.83
N ALA A 4 -5.79 -15.18 -15.24
CA ALA A 4 -5.50 -15.07 -13.81
C ALA A 4 -6.54 -15.98 -13.12
N LYS A 5 -6.14 -17.19 -12.70
CA LYS A 5 -6.97 -18.07 -11.88
C LYS A 5 -7.48 -17.24 -10.70
N THR A 6 -8.73 -16.79 -10.78
CA THR A 6 -9.45 -16.27 -9.63
C THR A 6 -9.57 -17.43 -8.68
N ILE A 7 -8.76 -17.38 -7.61
CA ILE A 7 -8.75 -18.35 -6.52
C ILE A 7 -10.21 -18.53 -6.09
N ARG A 8 -10.75 -19.72 -6.38
CA ARG A 8 -12.17 -20.03 -6.20
C ARG A 8 -12.47 -20.07 -4.71
N ILE A 9 -12.91 -18.94 -4.19
CA ILE A 9 -13.69 -18.87 -2.95
C ILE A 9 -14.98 -19.64 -3.23
N ASP A 10 -15.07 -20.92 -2.84
CA ASP A 10 -16.32 -21.69 -2.96
C ASP A 10 -17.32 -21.12 -1.94
N PRO A 11 -18.44 -20.51 -2.37
CA PRO A 11 -19.43 -19.95 -1.45
C PRO A 11 -20.02 -21.00 -0.49
N LYS A 12 -19.92 -22.30 -0.83
CA LYS A 12 -20.34 -23.40 0.05
C LYS A 12 -19.47 -23.52 1.30
N ASP A 13 -18.20 -23.12 1.24
CA ASP A 13 -17.28 -23.20 2.38
C ASP A 13 -17.58 -22.21 3.50
N TYR A 14 -18.41 -21.20 3.23
CA TYR A 14 -18.77 -20.11 4.16
C TYR A 14 -20.21 -20.23 4.70
N ARG A 15 -20.88 -21.36 4.42
CA ARG A 15 -22.23 -21.61 4.94
C ARG A 15 -22.16 -21.94 6.43
N LEU A 16 -23.24 -21.59 7.14
CA LEU A 16 -23.44 -21.98 8.53
C LEU A 16 -23.87 -23.44 8.61
N ASP A 17 -22.90 -24.35 8.53
CA ASP A 17 -23.12 -25.78 8.53
C ASP A 17 -22.31 -26.50 9.62
N GLY A 18 -22.54 -27.80 9.77
CA GLY A 18 -21.77 -28.63 10.69
C GLY A 18 -20.26 -28.67 10.35
N ARG A 19 -19.87 -28.30 9.13
CA ARG A 19 -18.47 -28.22 8.72
C ARG A 19 -17.77 -27.02 9.33
N LEU A 20 -18.42 -25.85 9.38
CA LEU A 20 -17.89 -24.68 10.09
C LEU A 20 -17.69 -24.98 11.58
N ALA A 21 -18.67 -25.63 12.24
CA ALA A 21 -18.54 -26.04 13.64
C ALA A 21 -17.36 -27.00 13.85
N LYS A 22 -17.16 -27.97 12.94
CA LYS A 22 -16.01 -28.88 12.96
C LYS A 22 -14.68 -28.14 12.78
N ARG A 23 -14.63 -27.10 11.93
CA ARG A 23 -13.44 -26.24 11.72
C ARG A 23 -13.12 -25.42 12.96
N ILE A 24 -14.11 -24.78 13.58
CA ILE A 24 -13.96 -24.07 14.86
C ILE A 24 -13.39 -25.02 15.92
N TRP A 25 -13.98 -26.21 16.06
CA TRP A 25 -13.52 -27.20 17.02
C TRP A 25 -12.07 -27.64 16.73
N ARG A 26 -11.72 -27.88 15.46
CA ARG A 26 -10.36 -28.27 15.06
C ARG A 26 -9.31 -27.21 15.42
N LEU A 27 -9.63 -25.93 15.24
CA LEU A 27 -8.73 -24.81 15.57
C LEU A 27 -8.63 -24.57 17.08
N SER A 28 -9.74 -24.69 17.82
CA SER A 28 -9.76 -24.38 19.26
C SER A 28 -9.30 -25.53 20.14
N LYS A 29 -9.63 -26.78 19.80
CA LYS A 29 -9.36 -27.96 20.63
C LYS A 29 -7.89 -28.07 21.09
N PRO A 30 -6.87 -27.88 20.21
CA PRO A 30 -5.46 -28.03 20.60
C PRO A 30 -5.03 -27.16 21.80
N TYR A 31 -5.52 -25.93 21.90
CA TYR A 31 -5.17 -25.03 23.01
C TYR A 31 -5.86 -25.45 24.32
N TRP A 32 -7.16 -25.71 24.27
CA TRP A 32 -7.98 -25.98 25.45
C TRP A 32 -7.78 -27.38 26.03
N THR A 33 -7.18 -28.30 25.27
CA THR A 33 -6.86 -29.66 25.74
C THR A 33 -5.44 -29.82 26.28
N ASP A 34 -4.56 -28.83 26.07
CA ASP A 34 -3.20 -28.86 26.63
C ASP A 34 -3.24 -28.58 28.15
N PRO A 35 -2.74 -29.51 29.00
CA PRO A 35 -2.69 -29.34 30.46
C PRO A 35 -1.94 -28.08 30.91
N ARG A 36 -1.02 -27.55 30.10
CA ARG A 36 -0.23 -26.35 30.40
C ARG A 36 -1.08 -25.09 30.48
N HIS A 37 -2.29 -25.09 29.92
CA HIS A 37 -3.17 -23.93 29.83
C HIS A 37 -4.33 -23.96 30.84
N TRP A 38 -4.19 -24.67 31.97
CA TRP A 38 -5.22 -24.72 33.03
C TRP A 38 -5.61 -23.33 33.58
N LYS A 39 -4.70 -22.35 33.58
CA LYS A 39 -5.00 -20.97 34.00
C LYS A 39 -6.10 -20.34 33.15
N SER A 40 -6.10 -20.59 31.84
CA SER A 40 -7.13 -20.08 30.91
C SER A 40 -8.50 -20.69 31.21
N TRP A 41 -8.55 -21.95 31.64
CA TRP A 41 -9.78 -22.58 32.12
C TRP A 41 -10.32 -21.90 33.38
N VAL A 42 -9.46 -21.63 34.36
CA VAL A 42 -9.86 -20.94 35.59
C VAL A 42 -10.39 -19.54 35.31
N LEU A 43 -9.71 -18.79 34.43
CA LEU A 43 -10.15 -17.45 34.02
C LEU A 43 -11.48 -17.48 33.25
N MET A 44 -11.67 -18.47 32.37
CA MET A 44 -12.93 -18.66 31.65
C MET A 44 -14.08 -18.97 32.61
N VAL A 45 -13.88 -19.91 33.54
CA VAL A 45 -14.88 -20.28 34.54
C VAL A 45 -15.20 -19.11 35.45
N PHE A 46 -14.20 -18.36 35.91
CA PHE A 46 -14.40 -17.15 36.70
C PHE A 46 -15.23 -16.11 35.95
N THR A 47 -14.89 -15.84 34.69
CA THR A 47 -15.64 -14.91 33.82
C THR A 47 -17.11 -15.31 33.66
N ILE A 48 -17.37 -16.61 33.44
CA ILE A 48 -18.72 -17.15 33.31
C ILE A 48 -19.49 -17.08 34.63
N ALA A 49 -18.84 -17.40 35.75
CA ALA A 49 -19.46 -17.48 37.06
C ALA A 49 -19.83 -16.11 37.66
N VAL A 50 -19.07 -15.06 37.35
CA VAL A 50 -19.35 -13.70 37.88
C VAL A 50 -20.50 -13.02 37.14
N GLY A 51 -20.77 -13.39 35.88
CA GLY A 51 -21.85 -12.82 35.06
C GLY A 51 -23.23 -12.78 35.74
N PRO A 52 -23.75 -13.89 36.29
CA PRO A 52 -25.02 -13.93 37.02
C PRO A 52 -25.05 -13.02 38.27
N ALA A 53 -23.98 -13.01 39.05
CA ALA A 53 -23.88 -12.14 40.23
C ALA A 53 -23.98 -10.67 39.81
N TRP A 54 -23.31 -10.30 38.72
CA TRP A 54 -23.37 -8.97 38.16
C TRP A 54 -24.77 -8.61 37.62
N ALA A 55 -25.43 -9.53 36.92
CA ALA A 55 -26.80 -9.33 36.44
C ALA A 55 -27.78 -9.08 37.60
N TYR A 56 -27.61 -9.78 38.72
CA TYR A 56 -28.41 -9.55 39.94
C TYR A 56 -28.14 -8.18 40.56
N VAL A 57 -26.88 -7.73 40.64
CA VAL A 57 -26.53 -6.37 41.09
C VAL A 57 -27.18 -5.32 40.19
N GLY A 58 -27.22 -5.56 38.87
CA GLY A 58 -27.92 -4.69 37.92
C GLY A 58 -29.42 -4.57 38.19
N TYR A 59 -30.10 -5.70 38.45
CA TYR A 59 -31.52 -5.72 38.85
C TYR A 59 -31.75 -4.90 40.13
N TRP A 60 -30.92 -5.10 41.15
CA TRP A 60 -31.04 -4.39 42.43
C TRP A 60 -30.78 -2.89 42.29
N THR A 61 -29.79 -2.52 41.49
CA THR A 61 -29.45 -1.11 41.18
C THR A 61 -30.62 -0.41 40.50
N ALA A 62 -31.33 -1.07 39.58
CA ALA A 62 -32.51 -0.51 38.91
C ALA A 62 -33.65 -0.22 39.90
N GLN A 63 -33.91 -1.13 40.85
CA GLN A 63 -34.92 -0.90 41.90
C GLN A 63 -34.55 0.26 42.82
N LYS A 64 -33.29 0.33 43.27
CA LYS A 64 -32.82 1.42 44.15
C LYS A 64 -32.83 2.78 43.46
N ASN A 65 -32.63 2.81 42.15
CA ASN A 65 -32.80 4.02 41.34
C ASN A 65 -34.26 4.49 41.34
N ALA A 66 -35.23 3.58 41.19
CA ALA A 66 -36.65 3.92 41.29
C ALA A 66 -37.03 4.46 42.69
N ASP A 67 -36.50 3.84 43.75
CA ASP A 67 -36.66 4.32 45.13
C ASP A 67 -36.10 5.75 45.30
N GLN A 68 -34.96 6.05 44.67
CA GLN A 68 -34.34 7.37 44.71
C GLN A 68 -35.19 8.43 44.02
N VAL A 69 -35.79 8.11 42.87
CA VAL A 69 -36.73 8.99 42.16
C VAL A 69 -37.99 9.22 43.00
N ASN A 70 -38.51 8.20 43.65
CA ASN A 70 -39.66 8.33 44.55
C ASN A 70 -39.36 9.26 45.74
N ALA A 71 -38.17 9.14 46.34
CA ALA A 71 -37.72 10.04 47.41
C ALA A 71 -37.61 11.50 46.94
N LEU A 72 -37.17 11.72 45.69
CA LEU A 72 -37.11 13.04 45.09
C LEU A 72 -38.51 13.66 44.91
N VAL A 73 -39.47 12.88 44.41
CA VAL A 73 -40.87 13.31 44.27
C VAL A 73 -41.52 13.58 45.62
N ALA A 74 -41.19 12.77 46.64
CA ALA A 74 -41.64 12.97 48.01
C ALA A 74 -40.89 14.10 48.75
N THR A 75 -39.89 14.73 48.13
CA THR A 75 -39.02 15.75 48.73
C THR A 75 -38.27 15.28 49.99
N ASP A 76 -38.03 13.98 50.13
CA ASP A 76 -37.26 13.41 51.24
C ASP A 76 -35.76 13.45 50.95
N GLN A 77 -35.12 14.54 51.39
CA GLN A 77 -33.70 14.79 51.19
C GLN A 77 -32.80 13.72 51.84
N SER A 78 -33.22 13.16 52.98
CA SER A 78 -32.39 12.23 53.74
C SER A 78 -32.28 10.87 53.05
N VAL A 79 -33.42 10.33 52.61
CA VAL A 79 -33.50 9.07 51.87
C VAL A 79 -32.82 9.23 50.51
N PHE A 80 -33.05 10.35 49.83
CA PHE A 80 -32.41 10.64 48.54
C PHE A 80 -30.87 10.60 48.65
N LEU A 81 -30.27 11.29 49.62
CA LEU A 81 -28.81 11.33 49.79
C LEU A 81 -28.22 9.96 50.12
N SER A 82 -28.92 9.16 50.93
CA SER A 82 -28.48 7.80 51.27
C SER A 82 -28.47 6.87 50.04
N LEU A 83 -29.52 6.94 49.21
CA LEU A 83 -29.61 6.16 47.98
C LEU A 83 -28.65 6.66 46.90
N PHE A 84 -28.39 7.96 46.85
CA PHE A 84 -27.40 8.55 45.95
C PHE A 84 -26.00 7.95 46.18
N TRP A 85 -25.51 7.97 47.42
CA TRP A 85 -24.17 7.46 47.73
C TRP A 85 -24.08 5.93 47.56
N LEU A 86 -25.16 5.21 47.88
CA LEU A 86 -25.24 3.78 47.61
C LEU A 86 -25.10 3.49 46.11
N LEU A 87 -25.90 4.14 45.27
CA LEU A 87 -25.86 3.96 43.81
C LEU A 87 -24.53 4.43 43.21
N PHE A 88 -23.92 5.49 43.74
CA PHE A 88 -22.60 5.95 43.34
C PHE A 88 -21.54 4.85 43.54
N TRP A 89 -21.46 4.26 44.74
CA TRP A 89 -20.48 3.21 45.01
C TRP A 89 -20.75 1.91 44.27
N LEU A 90 -22.02 1.57 44.03
CA LEU A 90 -22.37 0.47 43.12
C LEU A 90 -21.90 0.74 41.69
N GLY A 91 -22.06 1.97 41.20
CA GLY A 91 -21.56 2.40 39.89
C GLY A 91 -20.04 2.31 39.79
N VAL A 92 -19.31 2.72 40.83
CA VAL A 92 -17.85 2.52 40.92
C VAL A 92 -17.51 1.02 40.88
N GLY A 93 -18.23 0.20 41.65
CA GLY A 93 -18.06 -1.26 41.64
C GLY A 93 -18.30 -1.88 40.26
N GLN A 94 -19.34 -1.43 39.55
CA GLN A 94 -19.63 -1.82 38.16
C GLN A 94 -18.46 -1.50 37.23
N TRP A 95 -17.94 -0.27 37.34
CA TRP A 95 -16.82 0.17 36.52
C TRP A 95 -15.57 -0.68 36.79
N VAL A 96 -15.20 -0.89 38.05
CA VAL A 96 -14.05 -1.73 38.44
C VAL A 96 -14.23 -3.16 37.92
N TYR A 97 -15.42 -3.73 38.06
CA TYR A 97 -15.73 -5.07 37.55
C TYR A 97 -15.52 -5.16 36.02
N GLN A 98 -16.03 -4.19 35.26
CA GLN A 98 -15.87 -4.18 33.79
C GLN A 98 -14.41 -4.04 33.36
N GLN A 99 -13.63 -3.21 34.06
CA GLN A 99 -12.20 -3.08 33.79
C GLN A 99 -11.43 -4.36 34.12
N LEU A 100 -11.76 -5.01 35.25
CA LEU A 100 -11.17 -6.30 35.62
C LEU A 100 -11.50 -7.37 34.58
N LEU A 101 -12.76 -7.48 34.17
CA LEU A 101 -13.18 -8.45 33.16
C LEU A 101 -12.49 -8.23 31.81
N SER A 102 -12.33 -6.96 31.40
CA SER A 102 -11.59 -6.59 30.19
C SER A 102 -10.12 -7.01 30.29
N LEU A 103 -9.46 -6.75 31.42
CA LEU A 103 -8.09 -7.17 31.67
C LEU A 103 -7.94 -8.70 31.61
N LEU A 104 -8.81 -9.45 32.30
CA LEU A 104 -8.76 -10.91 32.31
C LEU A 104 -8.96 -11.50 30.91
N THR A 105 -9.92 -10.97 30.15
CA THR A 105 -10.17 -11.39 28.76
C THR A 105 -8.95 -11.09 27.87
N GLN A 106 -8.34 -9.91 28.01
CA GLN A 106 -7.15 -9.53 27.24
C GLN A 106 -5.94 -10.43 27.55
N LEU A 107 -5.72 -10.79 28.81
CA LEU A 107 -4.66 -11.72 29.20
C LEU A 107 -4.85 -13.10 28.56
N MET A 108 -6.08 -13.61 28.55
CA MET A 108 -6.41 -14.87 27.86
C MET A 108 -6.21 -14.77 26.35
N THR A 109 -6.66 -13.67 25.73
CA THR A 109 -6.46 -13.39 24.30
C THR A 109 -4.98 -13.44 23.95
N MET A 110 -4.12 -12.75 24.69
CA MET A 110 -2.68 -12.69 24.38
C MET A 110 -1.99 -14.05 24.58
N GLN A 111 -2.38 -14.82 25.60
CA GLN A 111 -1.84 -16.14 25.83
C GLN A 111 -2.22 -17.12 24.72
N TRP A 112 -3.50 -17.13 24.31
CA TRP A 112 -3.96 -17.96 23.22
C TRP A 112 -3.38 -17.49 21.88
N PHE A 113 -3.29 -16.18 21.63
CA PHE A 113 -2.71 -15.62 20.41
C PHE A 113 -1.27 -16.05 20.23
N ARG A 114 -0.42 -15.88 21.25
CA ARG A 114 0.98 -16.31 21.20
C ARG A 114 1.07 -17.79 20.85
N TRP A 115 0.36 -18.64 21.60
CA TRP A 115 0.40 -20.09 21.40
C TRP A 115 -0.11 -20.48 20.01
N MET A 116 -1.23 -19.92 19.55
CA MET A 116 -1.85 -20.29 18.27
C MET A 116 -0.99 -19.82 17.10
N THR A 117 -0.40 -18.63 17.17
CA THR A 117 0.52 -18.13 16.14
C THR A 117 1.77 -19.00 16.08
N GLU A 118 2.41 -19.31 17.21
CA GLU A 118 3.55 -20.24 17.26
C GLU A 118 3.18 -21.62 16.68
N TRP A 119 2.02 -22.15 17.07
CA TRP A 119 1.48 -23.43 16.61
C TRP A 119 1.20 -23.45 15.09
N MET A 120 0.72 -22.34 14.52
CA MET A 120 0.46 -22.19 13.08
C MET A 120 1.74 -21.96 12.28
N VAL A 121 2.69 -21.18 12.78
CA VAL A 121 3.98 -20.93 12.11
C VAL A 121 4.81 -22.21 12.06
N ASN A 122 4.90 -22.95 13.17
CA ASN A 122 5.53 -24.27 13.17
C ASN A 122 4.82 -25.19 12.17
N ARG A 123 3.48 -25.11 12.13
CA ARG A 123 2.65 -25.80 11.13
C ARG A 123 2.72 -25.27 9.70
N TYR A 124 3.38 -24.17 9.47
CA TYR A 124 3.55 -23.67 8.11
C TYR A 124 4.90 -24.12 7.55
N LEU A 125 5.89 -24.26 8.44
CA LEU A 125 7.27 -24.56 8.10
C LEU A 125 7.61 -26.06 8.09
N GLU A 126 6.93 -26.91 8.86
CA GLU A 126 7.15 -28.36 8.79
C GLU A 126 6.60 -28.96 7.49
N HIS A 127 7.16 -30.11 7.12
CA HIS A 127 6.79 -30.88 5.93
C HIS A 127 6.79 -30.07 4.62
N LYS A 128 7.50 -28.93 4.58
CA LYS A 128 7.58 -28.03 3.41
C LYS A 128 6.20 -27.55 2.95
N THR A 129 5.26 -27.42 3.89
CA THR A 129 3.86 -27.01 3.61
C THR A 129 3.77 -25.65 2.92
N TYR A 130 4.60 -24.70 3.33
CA TYR A 130 4.72 -23.40 2.67
C TYR A 130 5.01 -23.50 1.17
N TYR A 131 5.92 -24.40 0.76
CA TYR A 131 6.31 -24.58 -0.63
C TYR A 131 5.20 -25.23 -1.46
N ASP A 132 4.53 -26.24 -0.89
CA ASP A 132 3.45 -26.94 -1.56
C ASP A 132 2.21 -26.05 -1.79
N ILE A 133 1.91 -25.14 -0.85
CA ILE A 133 0.89 -24.10 -1.04
C ILE A 133 1.26 -23.19 -2.22
N THR A 134 2.50 -22.72 -2.28
CA THR A 134 2.98 -21.87 -3.39
C THR A 134 2.96 -22.61 -4.73
N LEU A 135 3.28 -23.90 -4.75
CA LEU A 135 3.32 -24.68 -5.99
C LEU A 135 1.93 -24.93 -6.59
N ASN A 136 0.92 -25.17 -5.76
CA ASN A 136 -0.44 -25.46 -6.24
C ASN A 136 -1.30 -24.21 -6.43
N GLU A 137 -0.90 -23.08 -5.81
CA GLU A 137 -1.63 -21.80 -5.83
C GLU A 137 -3.10 -21.95 -5.38
N ASP A 138 -3.38 -22.90 -4.49
CA ASP A 138 -4.72 -23.22 -3.99
C ASP A 138 -5.13 -22.38 -2.78
N ILE A 139 -4.16 -21.83 -2.04
CA ILE A 139 -4.36 -20.98 -0.87
C ILE A 139 -3.67 -19.63 -1.09
N ASP A 140 -4.45 -18.53 -1.06
CA ASP A 140 -3.94 -17.15 -1.11
C ASP A 140 -3.32 -16.71 0.21
N ASN A 141 -2.26 -15.90 0.11
CA ASN A 141 -1.65 -15.10 1.17
C ASN A 141 -1.61 -15.81 2.54
N PRO A 142 -0.95 -16.97 2.66
CA PRO A 142 -0.90 -17.72 3.92
C PRO A 142 -0.28 -16.90 5.07
N ASP A 143 0.64 -16.01 4.75
CA ASP A 143 1.27 -15.03 5.64
C ASP A 143 0.23 -14.05 6.23
N GLU A 144 -0.57 -13.42 5.35
CA GLU A 144 -1.66 -12.52 5.77
C GLU A 144 -2.69 -13.29 6.59
N ARG A 145 -2.98 -14.55 6.25
CA ARG A 145 -3.92 -15.37 7.00
C ARG A 145 -3.43 -15.62 8.44
N ILE A 146 -2.16 -15.97 8.64
CA ILE A 146 -1.62 -16.21 9.98
C ILE A 146 -1.57 -14.89 10.78
N GLU A 147 -1.11 -13.80 10.16
CA GLU A 147 -0.94 -12.52 10.84
C GLU A 147 -2.27 -11.84 11.18
N SER A 148 -3.17 -11.72 10.21
CA SER A 148 -4.38 -10.90 10.34
C SER A 148 -5.61 -11.67 10.84
N ASN A 149 -5.67 -13.00 10.71
CA ASN A 149 -6.88 -13.77 11.08
C ASN A 149 -6.78 -14.47 12.44
N VAL A 150 -5.59 -14.77 12.98
CA VAL A 150 -5.46 -15.51 14.26
C VAL A 150 -6.05 -14.73 15.43
N LYS A 151 -5.71 -13.44 15.59
CA LYS A 151 -6.22 -12.63 16.70
C LYS A 151 -7.74 -12.41 16.60
N PRO A 152 -8.32 -11.98 15.46
CA PRO A 152 -9.78 -11.85 15.34
C PRO A 152 -10.56 -13.15 15.60
N PHE A 153 -9.99 -14.31 15.21
CA PHE A 153 -10.59 -15.61 15.53
C PHE A 153 -10.67 -15.81 17.05
N ILE A 154 -9.57 -15.57 17.77
CA ILE A 154 -9.49 -15.74 19.23
C ILE A 154 -10.40 -14.74 19.96
N ASP A 155 -10.37 -13.46 19.58
CA ASP A 155 -11.24 -12.42 20.15
C ASP A 155 -12.71 -12.81 19.99
N SER A 156 -13.07 -13.33 18.82
CA SER A 156 -14.42 -13.80 18.54
C SER A 156 -14.79 -14.97 19.44
N MET A 157 -13.94 -16.00 19.52
CA MET A 157 -14.17 -17.22 20.31
C MET A 157 -14.31 -16.93 21.81
N LEU A 158 -13.42 -16.11 22.37
CA LEU A 158 -13.46 -15.75 23.79
C LEU A 158 -14.67 -14.90 24.15
N SER A 159 -15.24 -14.15 23.20
CA SER A 159 -16.44 -13.35 23.46
C SER A 159 -17.74 -14.17 23.49
N VAL A 160 -17.78 -15.36 22.88
CA VAL A 160 -19.02 -16.15 22.74
C VAL A 160 -19.68 -16.48 24.07
N PRO A 161 -18.97 -17.03 25.09
CA PRO A 161 -19.61 -17.40 26.36
C PRO A 161 -20.23 -16.18 27.05
N GLY A 162 -19.48 -15.08 27.12
CA GLY A 162 -19.94 -13.84 27.74
C GLY A 162 -21.13 -13.20 27.00
N ARG A 163 -21.12 -13.21 25.66
CA ARG A 163 -22.24 -12.73 24.85
C ARG A 163 -23.51 -13.55 25.10
N ILE A 164 -23.42 -14.88 25.05
CA ILE A 164 -24.58 -15.76 25.24
C ILE A 164 -25.14 -15.60 26.66
N LEU A 165 -24.29 -15.66 27.69
CA LEU A 165 -24.70 -15.49 29.07
C LEU A 165 -25.30 -14.11 29.32
N GLY A 166 -24.66 -13.06 28.82
CA GLY A 166 -25.13 -11.68 28.94
C GLY A 166 -26.49 -11.47 28.27
N SER A 167 -26.69 -12.01 27.06
CA SER A 167 -27.98 -11.95 26.36
C SER A 167 -29.07 -12.68 27.14
N VAL A 168 -28.82 -13.92 27.59
CA VAL A 168 -29.83 -14.74 28.29
C VAL A 168 -30.19 -14.13 29.65
N LEU A 169 -29.19 -13.76 30.46
CA LEU A 169 -29.41 -13.15 31.77
C LEU A 169 -30.05 -11.77 31.64
N GLY A 170 -29.64 -10.98 30.64
CA GLY A 170 -30.21 -9.66 30.36
C GLY A 170 -31.69 -9.75 29.99
N VAL A 171 -32.07 -10.67 29.11
CA VAL A 171 -33.48 -10.91 28.78
C VAL A 171 -34.25 -11.40 30.00
N ALA A 172 -33.75 -12.40 30.72
CA ALA A 172 -34.45 -12.99 31.86
C ALA A 172 -34.71 -11.97 32.98
N THR A 173 -33.68 -11.26 33.43
CA THR A 173 -33.79 -10.31 34.55
C THR A 173 -34.69 -9.12 34.22
N ASN A 174 -34.55 -8.54 33.01
CA ASN A 174 -35.36 -7.38 32.62
C ASN A 174 -36.79 -7.76 32.23
N ALA A 175 -37.02 -8.96 31.68
CA ALA A 175 -38.38 -9.47 31.46
C ALA A 175 -39.13 -9.69 32.77
N VAL A 176 -38.48 -10.27 33.79
CA VAL A 176 -39.07 -10.43 35.12
C VAL A 176 -39.42 -9.07 35.73
N LEU A 177 -38.47 -8.13 35.73
CA LEU A 177 -38.67 -6.81 36.30
C LEU A 177 -39.78 -6.01 35.57
N LEU A 178 -39.87 -6.13 34.24
CA LEU A 178 -40.92 -5.47 33.47
C LEU A 178 -42.29 -6.13 33.68
N THR A 179 -42.35 -7.46 33.79
CA THR A 179 -43.61 -8.19 34.03
C THR A 179 -44.20 -7.85 35.40
N GLN A 180 -43.35 -7.57 36.41
CA GLN A 180 -43.79 -7.10 37.73
C GLN A 180 -44.49 -5.73 37.67
N VAL A 181 -44.18 -4.90 36.68
CA VAL A 181 -44.84 -3.59 36.49
C VAL A 181 -46.04 -3.69 35.54
N SER A 182 -45.85 -4.27 34.35
CA SER A 182 -46.89 -4.43 33.34
C SER A 182 -46.61 -5.61 32.40
N SER A 183 -47.47 -6.63 32.47
CA SER A 183 -47.43 -7.79 31.56
C SER A 183 -47.74 -7.40 30.11
N ALA A 184 -48.69 -6.47 29.90
CA ALA A 184 -49.03 -5.95 28.58
C ALA A 184 -47.84 -5.24 27.92
N MET A 185 -47.09 -4.47 28.70
CA MET A 185 -45.88 -3.81 28.22
C MET A 185 -44.81 -4.82 27.82
N THR A 186 -44.60 -5.87 28.63
CA THR A 186 -43.66 -6.96 28.31
C THR A 186 -43.99 -7.63 26.98
N GLY A 187 -45.26 -7.96 26.74
CA GLY A 187 -45.71 -8.53 25.47
C GLY A 187 -45.45 -7.60 24.28
N PHE A 188 -45.72 -6.30 24.43
CA PHE A 188 -45.41 -5.31 23.41
C PHE A 188 -43.91 -5.25 23.09
N VAL A 189 -43.04 -5.20 24.10
CA VAL A 189 -41.57 -5.18 23.92
C VAL A 189 -41.11 -6.38 23.13
N VAL A 190 -41.57 -7.59 23.48
CA VAL A 190 -41.17 -8.82 22.80
C VAL A 190 -41.61 -8.83 21.34
N ILE A 191 -42.88 -8.51 21.05
CA ILE A 191 -43.40 -8.48 19.67
C ILE A 191 -42.66 -7.44 18.82
N TYR A 192 -42.49 -6.23 19.35
CA TYR A 192 -41.76 -5.16 18.67
C TYR A 192 -40.30 -5.54 18.42
N SER A 193 -39.64 -6.19 19.39
CA SER A 193 -38.26 -6.68 19.25
C SER A 193 -38.15 -7.74 18.15
N MET A 194 -39.12 -8.66 18.05
CA MET A 194 -39.14 -9.68 16.99
C MET A 194 -39.30 -9.07 15.60
N ILE A 195 -40.18 -8.06 15.44
CA ILE A 195 -40.38 -7.35 14.17
C ILE A 195 -39.09 -6.62 13.76
N THR A 196 -38.52 -5.84 14.68
CA THR A 196 -37.29 -5.07 14.41
C THR A 196 -36.09 -5.98 14.16
N MET A 197 -35.98 -7.11 14.85
CA MET A 197 -34.99 -8.16 14.57
C MET A 197 -35.16 -8.72 13.15
N GLY A 198 -36.37 -9.08 12.73
CA GLY A 198 -36.64 -9.57 11.38
C GLY A 198 -36.22 -8.57 10.29
N ILE A 199 -36.55 -7.29 10.48
CA ILE A 199 -36.13 -6.21 9.57
C ILE A 199 -34.60 -6.09 9.53
N GLN A 200 -33.92 -6.13 10.68
CA GLN A 200 -32.46 -6.04 10.73
C GLN A 200 -31.78 -7.23 10.04
N VAL A 201 -32.27 -8.46 10.21
CA VAL A 201 -31.73 -9.64 9.50
C VAL A 201 -31.77 -9.44 7.99
N LEU A 202 -32.88 -8.95 7.45
CA LEU A 202 -33.03 -8.70 6.02
C LEU A 202 -32.05 -7.63 5.51
N ILE A 203 -31.76 -6.62 6.33
CA ILE A 203 -30.77 -5.57 6.05
C ILE A 203 -29.33 -6.11 6.05
N TYR A 204 -29.01 -7.05 6.96
CA TYR A 204 -27.64 -7.55 7.09
C TYR A 204 -27.19 -8.44 5.93
N ILE A 205 -28.09 -9.24 5.35
CA ILE A 205 -27.74 -10.18 4.26
C ILE A 205 -26.98 -9.53 3.09
N PRO A 206 -27.48 -8.45 2.44
CA PRO A 206 -26.75 -7.79 1.37
C PRO A 206 -25.49 -7.07 1.86
N LEU A 207 -25.50 -6.53 3.08
CA LEU A 207 -24.36 -5.83 3.67
C LEU A 207 -23.15 -6.75 3.85
N ILE A 208 -23.36 -8.01 4.24
CA ILE A 208 -22.29 -9.00 4.38
C ILE A 208 -21.54 -9.22 3.06
N ARG A 209 -22.28 -9.34 1.96
CA ARG A 209 -21.67 -9.53 0.62
C ARG A 209 -20.84 -8.31 0.22
N MET A 210 -21.33 -7.10 0.46
CA MET A 210 -20.59 -5.88 0.14
C MET A 210 -19.31 -5.74 0.99
N ASN A 211 -19.38 -6.06 2.29
CA ASN A 211 -18.19 -6.08 3.16
C ASN A 211 -17.14 -7.09 2.68
N PHE A 212 -17.57 -8.26 2.19
CA PHE A 212 -16.66 -9.24 1.60
C PHE A 212 -15.96 -8.70 0.34
N GLU A 213 -16.71 -8.05 -0.56
CA GLU A 213 -16.14 -7.40 -1.75
C GLU A 213 -15.15 -6.28 -1.37
N GLN A 214 -15.39 -5.56 -0.27
CA GLN A 214 -14.49 -4.54 0.26
C GLN A 214 -13.15 -5.13 0.73
N VAL A 215 -13.18 -6.23 1.48
CA VAL A 215 -11.97 -6.92 1.96
C VAL A 215 -11.14 -7.40 0.76
N ALA A 216 -11.77 -8.01 -0.25
CA ALA A 216 -11.09 -8.45 -1.46
C ALA A 216 -10.46 -7.29 -2.24
N ALA A 217 -11.19 -6.17 -2.40
CA ALA A 217 -10.66 -4.99 -3.10
C ALA A 217 -9.49 -4.32 -2.34
N ASN A 218 -9.49 -4.37 -1.01
CA ASN A 218 -8.37 -3.90 -0.19
C ASN A 218 -7.13 -4.78 -0.36
N ALA A 219 -7.30 -6.11 -0.36
CA ALA A 219 -6.23 -7.06 -0.65
C ALA A 219 -5.64 -6.84 -2.06
N ASP A 220 -6.48 -6.65 -3.08
CA ASP A 220 -6.05 -6.35 -4.45
C ASP A 220 -5.20 -5.07 -4.52
N LEU A 221 -5.59 -4.01 -3.81
CA LEU A 221 -4.83 -2.76 -3.74
C LEU A 221 -3.47 -2.96 -3.07
N ARG A 222 -3.44 -3.64 -1.91
CA ARG A 222 -2.19 -3.97 -1.19
C ARG A 222 -1.26 -4.81 -2.07
N TYR A 223 -1.79 -5.83 -2.75
CA TYR A 223 -1.04 -6.64 -3.70
C TYR A 223 -0.42 -5.79 -4.82
N GLY A 224 -1.19 -4.85 -5.39
CA GLY A 224 -0.69 -3.91 -6.39
C GLY A 224 0.52 -3.10 -5.89
N LEU A 225 0.47 -2.61 -4.65
CA LEU A 225 1.57 -1.85 -4.04
C LEU A 225 2.78 -2.73 -3.70
N LEU A 226 2.57 -3.94 -3.17
CA LEU A 226 3.64 -4.90 -2.88
C LEU A 226 4.40 -5.28 -4.15
N ARG A 227 3.68 -5.54 -5.25
CA ARG A 227 4.28 -5.82 -6.55
C ARG A 227 5.17 -4.68 -7.05
N VAL A 228 4.76 -3.42 -6.86
CA VAL A 228 5.59 -2.25 -7.19
C VAL A 228 6.86 -2.21 -6.34
N ARG A 229 6.75 -2.47 -5.03
CA ARG A 229 7.91 -2.53 -4.13
C ARG A 229 8.88 -3.64 -4.52
N ASP A 230 8.36 -4.83 -4.79
CA ASP A 230 9.17 -6.03 -5.06
C ASP A 230 9.85 -5.97 -6.44
N HIS A 231 9.34 -5.14 -7.36
CA HIS A 231 9.91 -4.92 -8.70
C HIS A 231 10.33 -3.46 -8.96
N ALA A 232 10.62 -2.69 -7.91
CA ALA A 232 10.88 -1.25 -8.01
C ALA A 232 12.02 -0.91 -8.99
N GLU A 233 13.12 -1.67 -8.93
CA GLU A 233 14.26 -1.49 -9.83
C GLU A 233 13.90 -1.76 -11.29
N THR A 234 13.18 -2.86 -11.56
CA THR A 234 12.72 -3.20 -12.92
C THR A 234 11.77 -2.14 -13.45
N ILE A 235 10.82 -1.67 -12.64
CA ILE A 235 9.89 -0.60 -13.02
C ILE A 235 10.65 0.69 -13.34
N ALA A 236 11.64 1.06 -12.52
CA ALA A 236 12.49 2.23 -12.74
C ALA A 236 13.34 2.11 -14.01
N PHE A 237 13.91 0.93 -14.29
CA PHE A 237 14.64 0.67 -15.54
C PHE A 237 13.76 0.84 -16.77
N PHE A 238 12.53 0.33 -16.73
CA PHE A 238 11.55 0.52 -17.81
C PHE A 238 10.90 1.91 -17.82
N ARG A 239 11.14 2.75 -16.81
CA ARG A 239 10.44 4.02 -16.59
C ARG A 239 8.91 3.85 -16.65
N GLY A 240 8.45 2.77 -16.02
CA GLY A 240 7.07 2.27 -16.08
C GLY A 240 6.12 2.90 -15.06
N GLU A 241 6.55 3.92 -14.30
CA GLU A 241 5.85 4.43 -13.12
C GLU A 241 4.45 4.94 -13.44
N ARG A 242 4.25 5.57 -14.61
CA ARG A 242 2.92 6.03 -15.06
C ARG A 242 1.95 4.88 -15.29
N THR A 243 2.42 3.78 -15.88
CA THR A 243 1.59 2.60 -16.15
C THR A 243 1.23 1.88 -14.85
N GLU A 244 2.21 1.68 -13.97
CA GLU A 244 1.98 1.07 -12.66
C GLU A 244 1.07 1.95 -11.79
N SER A 245 1.24 3.28 -11.82
CA SER A 245 0.34 4.22 -11.12
C SER A 245 -1.11 4.08 -11.59
N ARG A 246 -1.37 4.04 -12.91
CA ARG A 246 -2.74 3.85 -13.44
C ARG A 246 -3.36 2.54 -12.96
N GLN A 247 -2.58 1.46 -12.91
CA GLN A 247 -3.07 0.16 -12.43
C GLN A 247 -3.38 0.17 -10.93
N VAL A 248 -2.52 0.78 -10.10
CA VAL A 248 -2.75 0.87 -8.65
C VAL A 248 -3.94 1.77 -8.35
N VAL A 249 -4.03 2.94 -9.00
CA VAL A 249 -5.14 3.88 -8.84
C VAL A 249 -6.47 3.28 -9.31
N SER A 250 -6.48 2.46 -10.36
CA SER A 250 -7.68 1.72 -10.78
C SER A 250 -8.20 0.78 -9.68
N ARG A 251 -7.31 0.08 -8.98
CA ARG A 251 -7.67 -0.79 -7.83
C ARG A 251 -8.21 0.03 -6.66
N LEU A 252 -7.63 1.20 -6.40
CA LEU A 252 -8.14 2.14 -5.40
C LEU A 252 -9.57 2.60 -5.75
N TRP A 253 -9.84 2.99 -7.00
CA TRP A 253 -11.19 3.38 -7.41
C TRP A 253 -12.22 2.26 -7.24
N ARG A 254 -11.85 1.01 -7.51
CA ARG A 254 -12.72 -0.15 -7.23
C ARG A 254 -13.04 -0.24 -5.73
N LEU A 255 -12.05 -0.09 -4.85
CA LEU A 255 -12.24 -0.10 -3.41
C LEU A 255 -13.13 1.06 -2.93
N VAL A 256 -12.86 2.29 -3.40
CA VAL A 256 -13.65 3.49 -3.07
C VAL A 256 -15.11 3.32 -3.51
N ASN A 257 -15.35 2.82 -4.72
CA ASN A 257 -16.71 2.59 -5.22
C ASN A 257 -17.49 1.58 -4.38
N ILE A 258 -16.84 0.50 -3.91
CA ILE A 258 -17.46 -0.47 -3.01
C ILE A 258 -17.75 0.17 -1.64
N GLN A 259 -16.80 0.94 -1.11
CA GLN A 259 -16.96 1.63 0.16
C GLN A 259 -18.10 2.66 0.12
N MET A 260 -18.24 3.40 -0.99
CA MET A 260 -19.36 4.32 -1.19
C MET A 260 -20.71 3.59 -1.28
N LYS A 261 -20.78 2.43 -1.94
CA LYS A 261 -22.00 1.60 -1.95
C LYS A 261 -22.39 1.16 -0.54
N ILE A 262 -21.42 0.71 0.26
CA ILE A 262 -21.65 0.35 1.67
C ILE A 262 -22.12 1.58 2.46
N PHE A 263 -21.50 2.74 2.24
CA PHE A 263 -21.87 3.98 2.91
C PHE A 263 -23.32 4.38 2.63
N TYR A 264 -23.74 4.45 1.36
CA TYR A 264 -25.13 4.81 1.04
C TYR A 264 -26.14 3.79 1.59
N TYR A 265 -25.80 2.50 1.54
CA TYR A 265 -26.64 1.45 2.11
C TYR A 265 -26.77 1.58 3.64
N THR A 266 -25.66 1.82 4.34
CA THR A 266 -25.62 1.99 5.80
C THR A 266 -26.26 3.31 6.25
N LEU A 267 -26.18 4.36 5.45
CA LEU A 267 -26.86 5.63 5.71
C LEU A 267 -28.39 5.44 5.71
N TRP A 268 -28.94 4.80 4.68
CA TRP A 268 -30.39 4.58 4.58
C TRP A 268 -30.90 3.64 5.67
N THR A 269 -30.19 2.54 5.91
CA THR A 269 -30.56 1.55 6.94
C THR A 269 -30.37 2.07 8.36
N GLY A 270 -29.38 2.95 8.57
CA GLY A 270 -29.20 3.72 9.81
C GLY A 270 -30.37 4.65 10.07
N GLY A 271 -30.84 5.38 9.05
CA GLY A 271 -32.04 6.22 9.13
C GLY A 271 -33.30 5.43 9.51
N LEU A 272 -33.52 4.27 8.88
CA LEU A 272 -34.63 3.36 9.24
C LEU A 272 -34.52 2.87 10.69
N SER A 273 -33.31 2.48 11.12
CA SER A 273 -33.08 2.02 12.50
C SER A 273 -33.35 3.14 13.53
N GLN A 274 -32.97 4.37 13.20
CA GLN A 274 -33.24 5.54 14.05
C GLN A 274 -34.74 5.86 14.11
N ALA A 275 -35.46 5.78 12.99
CA ALA A 275 -36.90 5.98 12.94
C ALA A 275 -37.65 4.95 13.83
N LEU A 276 -37.24 3.68 13.77
CA LEU A 276 -37.77 2.63 14.66
C LEU A 276 -37.46 2.97 16.13
N SER A 277 -36.25 3.42 16.46
CA SER A 277 -35.89 3.83 17.82
C SER A 277 -36.78 4.95 18.40
N TYR A 278 -37.24 5.89 17.58
CA TYR A 278 -38.19 6.92 18.04
C TYR A 278 -39.58 6.36 18.38
N VAL A 279 -40.09 5.42 17.59
CA VAL A 279 -41.35 4.72 17.90
C VAL A 279 -41.22 3.99 19.24
N TRP A 280 -40.07 3.37 19.48
CA TRP A 280 -39.77 2.72 20.74
C TRP A 280 -39.77 3.68 21.94
N ALA A 281 -39.11 4.84 21.83
CA ALA A 281 -38.98 5.80 22.94
C ALA A 281 -40.33 6.29 23.49
N LEU A 282 -41.37 6.34 22.65
CA LEU A 282 -42.70 6.81 23.03
C LEU A 282 -43.59 5.69 23.62
N ALA A 283 -43.32 4.43 23.29
CA ALA A 283 -44.22 3.32 23.66
C ALA A 283 -44.39 3.12 25.18
N PRO A 284 -43.35 3.19 26.02
CA PRO A 284 -43.50 3.10 27.47
C PRO A 284 -44.42 4.16 28.06
N LEU A 285 -44.32 5.40 27.58
CA LEU A 285 -45.15 6.50 28.06
C LEU A 285 -46.62 6.25 27.72
N PHE A 286 -46.93 5.83 26.49
CA PHE A 286 -48.30 5.55 26.06
C PHE A 286 -48.93 4.32 26.74
N LEU A 287 -48.14 3.31 27.10
CA LEU A 287 -48.67 2.10 27.73
C LEU A 287 -48.82 2.23 29.24
N VAL A 288 -48.00 3.05 29.89
CA VAL A 288 -47.95 3.17 31.36
C VAL A 288 -48.73 4.39 31.88
N TYR A 289 -48.98 5.43 31.07
CA TYR A 289 -49.71 6.62 31.54
C TYR A 289 -51.08 6.31 32.18
N PRO A 290 -51.93 5.38 31.69
CA PRO A 290 -53.25 5.15 32.28
C PRO A 290 -53.14 4.60 33.71
N LEU A 291 -52.09 3.80 33.99
CA LEU A 291 -51.83 3.24 35.32
C LEU A 291 -51.38 4.33 36.31
N TYR A 292 -50.62 5.32 35.83
CA TYR A 292 -50.18 6.43 36.66
C TYR A 292 -51.32 7.39 37.00
N PHE A 293 -52.09 7.83 35.99
CA PHE A 293 -53.20 8.76 36.20
C PHE A 293 -54.38 8.12 36.95
N SER A 294 -54.47 6.79 37.00
CA SER A 294 -55.41 6.07 37.87
C SER A 294 -54.90 5.86 39.31
N GLY A 295 -53.69 6.31 39.64
CA GLY A 295 -53.10 6.20 40.98
C GLY A 295 -52.60 4.81 41.35
N GLN A 296 -52.50 3.88 40.40
CA GLN A 296 -52.09 2.49 40.66
C GLN A 296 -50.56 2.32 40.79
N ILE A 297 -49.79 3.27 40.26
CA ILE A 297 -48.32 3.25 40.28
C ILE A 297 -47.74 4.62 40.65
N ALA A 298 -46.58 4.62 41.31
CA ALA A 298 -45.82 5.83 41.59
C ALA A 298 -45.03 6.32 40.37
N TYR A 299 -44.61 7.58 40.38
CA TYR A 299 -43.84 8.17 39.28
C TYR A 299 -42.52 7.42 39.01
N GLY A 300 -41.78 7.02 40.06
CA GLY A 300 -40.53 6.25 39.91
C GLY A 300 -40.73 4.88 39.25
N THR A 301 -41.94 4.31 39.31
CA THR A 301 -42.28 3.05 38.61
C THR A 301 -42.36 3.24 37.10
N ILE A 302 -42.69 4.44 36.60
CA ILE A 302 -42.66 4.77 35.16
C ILE A 302 -41.21 4.77 34.66
N THR A 303 -40.30 5.36 35.44
CA THR A 303 -38.86 5.37 35.14
C THR A 303 -38.31 3.95 35.15
N LEU A 304 -38.68 3.14 36.15
CA LEU A 304 -38.32 1.72 36.24
C LEU A 304 -38.81 0.93 35.03
N ALA A 305 -40.10 1.06 34.66
CA ALA A 305 -40.69 0.36 33.52
C ALA A 305 -40.02 0.74 32.20
N THR A 306 -39.74 2.03 32.02
CA THR A 306 -39.10 2.56 30.81
C THR A 306 -37.65 2.07 30.70
N ALA A 307 -36.89 2.08 31.80
CA ALA A 307 -35.53 1.55 31.86
C ALA A 307 -35.50 0.03 31.61
N ALA A 308 -36.37 -0.73 32.27
CA ALA A 308 -36.47 -2.18 32.12
C ALA A 308 -36.85 -2.60 30.70
N ALA A 309 -37.81 -1.89 30.11
CA ALA A 309 -38.20 -2.09 28.73
C ALA A 309 -37.04 -1.79 27.79
N SER A 310 -36.30 -0.70 28.02
CA SER A 310 -35.16 -0.31 27.18
C SER A 310 -34.01 -1.31 27.30
N ASN A 311 -33.77 -1.84 28.49
CA ASN A 311 -32.78 -2.90 28.73
C ASN A 311 -33.22 -4.23 28.11
N LEU A 312 -34.51 -4.60 28.19
CA LEU A 312 -35.06 -5.80 27.55
C LEU A 312 -34.96 -5.69 26.02
N MET A 313 -35.35 -4.54 25.45
CA MET A 313 -35.16 -4.22 24.04
C MET A 313 -33.68 -4.30 23.66
N GLY A 314 -32.80 -3.71 24.46
CA GLY A 314 -31.36 -3.80 24.29
C GLY A 314 -30.88 -5.25 24.27
N ALA A 315 -31.26 -6.06 25.25
CA ALA A 315 -30.86 -7.47 25.33
C ALA A 315 -31.38 -8.32 24.17
N LEU A 316 -32.60 -8.04 23.67
CA LEU A 316 -33.19 -8.71 22.51
C LEU A 316 -32.54 -8.23 21.20
N THR A 317 -32.27 -6.94 21.06
CA THR A 317 -31.59 -6.38 19.87
C THR A 317 -30.10 -6.72 19.82
N GLN A 318 -29.47 -7.02 20.96
CA GLN A 318 -28.12 -7.60 21.00
C GLN A 318 -28.05 -8.94 20.25
N LEU A 319 -29.17 -9.67 20.13
CA LEU A 319 -29.23 -10.87 19.30
C LEU A 319 -28.91 -10.56 17.82
N ASN A 320 -29.23 -9.35 17.35
CA ASN A 320 -28.93 -8.92 15.98
C ASN A 320 -27.41 -8.80 15.74
N GLN A 321 -26.59 -8.69 16.79
CA GLN A 321 -25.14 -8.67 16.65
C GLN A 321 -24.55 -10.07 16.39
N TYR A 322 -25.29 -11.17 16.61
CA TYR A 322 -24.79 -12.50 16.30
C TYR A 322 -24.65 -12.74 14.79
N LEU A 323 -25.49 -12.14 13.96
CA LEU A 323 -25.38 -12.24 12.50
C LEU A 323 -24.08 -11.63 11.97
N PRO A 324 -23.75 -10.35 12.21
CA PRO A 324 -22.46 -9.80 11.79
C PRO A 324 -21.29 -10.46 12.50
N PHE A 325 -21.44 -10.88 13.77
CA PHE A 325 -20.42 -11.67 14.46
C PHE A 325 -20.08 -12.96 13.71
N ILE A 326 -21.09 -13.75 13.34
CA ILE A 326 -20.92 -14.98 12.57
C ILE A 326 -20.37 -14.69 11.17
N ALA A 327 -20.89 -13.66 10.50
CA ALA A 327 -20.46 -13.28 9.16
C ALA A 327 -18.99 -12.84 9.12
N ASN A 328 -18.49 -12.25 10.21
CA ASN A 328 -17.07 -11.88 10.35
C ASN A 328 -16.21 -13.07 10.80
N LEU A 329 -16.73 -13.96 11.65
CA LEU A 329 -16.01 -15.12 12.14
C LEU A 329 -15.84 -16.22 11.09
N ALA A 330 -16.85 -16.47 10.25
CA ALA A 330 -16.82 -17.58 9.30
C ALA A 330 -15.67 -17.47 8.28
N PRO A 331 -15.43 -16.33 7.61
CA PRO A 331 -14.31 -16.20 6.67
C PRO A 331 -12.95 -16.40 7.33
N VAL A 332 -12.75 -15.80 8.50
CA VAL A 332 -11.52 -15.93 9.30
C VAL A 332 -11.28 -17.41 9.66
N THR A 333 -12.31 -18.09 10.14
CA THR A 333 -12.25 -19.52 10.51
C THR A 333 -11.93 -20.40 9.31
N VAL A 334 -12.61 -20.19 8.18
CA VAL A 334 -12.40 -20.96 6.95
C VAL A 334 -10.99 -20.78 6.43
N ARG A 335 -10.49 -19.53 6.38
CA ARG A 335 -9.14 -19.22 5.90
C ARG A 335 -8.05 -19.89 6.74
N LEU A 336 -8.19 -19.88 8.07
CA LEU A 336 -7.26 -20.55 8.98
C LEU A 336 -7.38 -22.08 8.91
N ALA A 337 -8.60 -22.62 8.85
CA ALA A 337 -8.83 -24.04 8.80
C ALA A 337 -8.31 -24.68 7.51
N GLN A 338 -8.37 -23.99 6.38
CA GLN A 338 -7.80 -24.47 5.10
C GLN A 338 -6.29 -24.70 5.18
N LEU A 339 -5.54 -23.85 5.91
CA LEU A 339 -4.11 -24.05 6.13
C LEU A 339 -3.83 -25.33 6.93
N VAL A 340 -4.59 -25.54 8.00
CA VAL A 340 -4.48 -26.74 8.84
C VAL A 340 -4.93 -27.99 8.08
N GLU A 341 -5.98 -27.89 7.28
CA GLU A 341 -6.44 -28.96 6.39
C GLU A 341 -5.37 -29.36 5.38
N ARG A 342 -4.67 -28.39 4.76
CA ARG A 342 -3.56 -28.63 3.83
C ARG A 342 -2.40 -29.33 4.50
N TRP A 343 -2.00 -28.86 5.67
CA TRP A 343 -0.99 -29.53 6.48
C TRP A 343 -1.34 -30.99 6.75
N ASP A 344 -2.54 -31.26 7.25
CA ASP A 344 -2.93 -32.61 7.65
C ASP A 344 -2.94 -33.56 6.43
N MET A 345 -3.35 -33.07 5.25
CA MET A 345 -3.23 -33.80 3.99
C MET A 345 -1.76 -34.14 3.63
N LEU A 346 -0.83 -33.22 3.81
CA LEU A 346 0.60 -33.46 3.52
C LEU A 346 1.25 -34.39 4.56
N ALA A 347 0.88 -34.24 5.83
CA ALA A 347 1.34 -35.11 6.91
C ALA A 347 0.86 -36.56 6.69
N GLU A 348 -0.36 -36.76 6.18
CA GLU A 348 -0.85 -38.08 5.80
C GLU A 348 -0.13 -38.62 4.55
N ARG A 349 0.07 -37.79 3.52
CA ARG A 349 0.81 -38.17 2.30
C ARG A 349 2.24 -38.61 2.59
N ASN A 350 2.91 -37.98 3.55
CA ASN A 350 4.28 -38.33 3.94
C ASN A 350 4.39 -39.61 4.76
N LYS A 351 3.28 -40.10 5.37
CA LYS A 351 3.28 -41.33 6.19
C LYS A 351 3.11 -42.62 5.38
N GLY A 352 2.72 -42.56 4.11
CA GLY A 352 2.38 -43.73 3.29
C GLY A 352 3.19 -43.86 2.00
N ASN A 353 3.33 -45.09 1.52
CA ASN A 353 3.83 -45.39 0.17
C ASN A 353 2.70 -45.14 -0.84
N THR A 354 2.29 -43.88 -1.01
CA THR A 354 1.15 -43.53 -1.86
C THR A 354 1.46 -43.87 -3.32
N PRO A 355 0.62 -44.66 -4.01
CA PRO A 355 0.83 -45.00 -5.42
C PRO A 355 0.94 -43.75 -6.29
N GLY A 356 1.88 -43.73 -7.24
CA GLY A 356 2.12 -42.59 -8.13
C GLY A 356 3.01 -41.50 -7.53
N LEU A 357 3.71 -41.79 -6.43
CA LEU A 357 4.76 -40.94 -5.88
C LEU A 357 6.15 -41.58 -5.99
N ILE A 358 7.15 -40.73 -6.20
CA ILE A 358 8.57 -41.08 -6.11
C ILE A 358 8.92 -41.31 -4.64
N THR A 359 9.55 -42.45 -4.37
CA THR A 359 9.96 -42.83 -3.01
C THR A 359 11.34 -42.26 -2.73
N LEU A 360 11.47 -41.51 -1.64
CA LEU A 360 12.76 -41.04 -1.14
C LEU A 360 13.23 -41.94 0.00
N ARG A 361 14.48 -42.40 -0.07
CA ARG A 361 15.14 -43.21 0.95
C ARG A 361 16.46 -42.58 1.33
N GLU A 362 16.84 -42.78 2.59
CA GLU A 362 18.16 -42.37 3.08
C GLU A 362 19.17 -43.50 2.86
N GLY A 363 20.35 -43.15 2.36
CA GLY A 363 21.47 -44.08 2.13
C GLY A 363 22.81 -43.36 2.25
N ARG A 364 23.81 -44.01 2.86
CA ARG A 364 25.13 -43.41 3.13
C ARG A 364 26.13 -43.53 1.97
N GLU A 365 25.75 -44.20 0.88
CA GLU A 365 26.64 -44.53 -0.24
C GLU A 365 26.61 -43.49 -1.38
N GLY A 366 26.05 -42.30 -1.13
CA GLY A 366 25.92 -41.23 -2.13
C GLY A 366 24.56 -41.22 -2.82
N LEU A 367 24.54 -40.78 -4.09
CA LEU A 367 23.32 -40.66 -4.89
C LEU A 367 23.05 -41.94 -5.71
N ARG A 368 21.88 -42.54 -5.51
CA ARG A 368 21.35 -43.59 -6.39
C ARG A 368 19.92 -43.29 -6.83
N LEU A 369 19.66 -43.42 -8.12
CA LEU A 369 18.35 -43.27 -8.78
C LEU A 369 17.96 -44.65 -9.33
N GLU A 370 16.74 -45.11 -9.04
CA GLU A 370 16.22 -46.42 -9.46
C GLU A 370 14.88 -46.25 -10.19
N GLY A 371 14.90 -46.37 -11.52
CA GLY A 371 13.71 -46.32 -12.38
C GLY A 371 12.91 -45.02 -12.27
N VAL A 372 13.59 -43.89 -12.05
CA VAL A 372 12.95 -42.60 -11.76
C VAL A 372 12.29 -42.04 -13.01
N THR A 373 10.98 -41.85 -12.95
CA THR A 373 10.17 -41.26 -14.02
C THR A 373 9.33 -40.13 -13.46
N PHE A 374 9.43 -38.94 -14.07
CA PHE A 374 8.65 -37.78 -13.67
C PHE A 374 8.26 -36.88 -14.85
N THR A 375 7.17 -36.16 -14.64
CA THR A 375 6.55 -35.25 -15.61
C THR A 375 6.55 -33.83 -15.07
N THR A 376 6.18 -32.87 -15.92
CA THR A 376 5.89 -31.50 -15.48
C THR A 376 4.73 -31.48 -14.48
N PRO A 377 4.69 -30.51 -13.54
CA PRO A 377 3.54 -30.31 -12.66
C PRO A 377 2.27 -30.14 -13.48
N GLY A 378 1.25 -30.99 -13.24
CA GLY A 378 0.05 -31.06 -14.07
C GLY A 378 0.07 -32.14 -15.16
N GLY A 379 1.16 -32.91 -15.29
CA GLY A 379 1.22 -34.15 -16.07
C GLY A 379 1.30 -33.98 -17.59
N GLN A 380 1.60 -32.78 -18.10
CA GLN A 380 1.48 -32.47 -19.53
C GLN A 380 2.62 -33.03 -20.38
N SER A 381 3.84 -33.17 -19.83
CA SER A 381 5.01 -33.64 -20.58
C SER A 381 5.96 -34.47 -19.72
N PRO A 382 6.45 -35.63 -20.21
CA PRO A 382 7.50 -36.39 -19.54
C PRO A 382 8.84 -35.65 -19.65
N LEU A 383 9.46 -35.41 -18.49
CA LEU A 383 10.77 -34.76 -18.41
C LEU A 383 11.91 -35.78 -18.39
N VAL A 384 11.71 -36.89 -17.69
CA VAL A 384 12.66 -38.01 -17.59
C VAL A 384 11.88 -39.32 -17.49
N LYS A 385 12.35 -40.36 -18.19
CA LYS A 385 11.79 -41.73 -18.15
C LYS A 385 12.85 -42.73 -17.71
N ASP A 386 12.48 -43.58 -16.75
CA ASP A 386 13.24 -44.74 -16.27
C ASP A 386 14.72 -44.44 -15.97
N LEU A 387 14.99 -43.32 -15.32
CA LEU A 387 16.36 -42.92 -14.97
C LEU A 387 16.91 -43.80 -13.85
N THR A 388 17.94 -44.56 -14.20
CA THR A 388 18.67 -45.42 -13.26
C THR A 388 20.15 -45.06 -13.30
N PHE A 389 20.69 -44.63 -12.17
CA PHE A 389 22.07 -44.16 -12.06
C PHE A 389 22.60 -44.33 -10.64
N ASP A 390 23.90 -44.62 -10.53
CA ASP A 390 24.62 -44.68 -9.26
C ASP A 390 25.91 -43.86 -9.36
N MET A 391 26.02 -42.86 -8.49
CA MET A 391 27.19 -41.99 -8.40
C MET A 391 28.26 -42.55 -7.47
N GLY A 392 27.91 -43.30 -6.43
CA GLY A 392 28.80 -43.62 -5.30
C GLY A 392 29.18 -42.39 -4.45
N ALA A 393 29.83 -42.64 -3.31
CA ALA A 393 30.26 -41.60 -2.38
C ALA A 393 31.50 -40.85 -2.87
N GLY A 394 31.60 -39.55 -2.55
CA GLY A 394 32.74 -38.69 -2.86
C GLY A 394 32.93 -38.32 -4.35
N ARG A 395 32.00 -38.69 -5.23
CA ARG A 395 32.09 -38.42 -6.68
C ARG A 395 31.29 -37.20 -7.10
N SER A 396 31.59 -36.69 -8.29
CA SER A 396 30.96 -35.51 -8.88
C SER A 396 30.24 -35.80 -10.20
N LEU A 397 29.06 -35.21 -10.37
CA LEU A 397 28.22 -35.35 -11.57
C LEU A 397 27.77 -33.98 -12.07
N ILE A 398 27.91 -33.71 -13.36
CA ILE A 398 27.28 -32.55 -14.01
C ILE A 398 26.00 -32.98 -14.75
N VAL A 399 24.92 -32.22 -14.59
CA VAL A 399 23.68 -32.39 -15.35
C VAL A 399 23.64 -31.35 -16.46
N ILE A 400 23.63 -31.81 -17.70
CA ILE A 400 23.66 -31.00 -18.92
C ILE A 400 22.44 -31.27 -19.79
N GLY A 401 22.13 -30.32 -20.69
CA GLY A 401 21.00 -30.43 -21.61
C GLY A 401 20.42 -29.06 -21.97
N GLN A 402 19.56 -29.04 -22.98
CA GLN A 402 18.94 -27.81 -23.48
C GLN A 402 18.13 -27.08 -22.39
N THR A 403 17.96 -25.77 -22.53
CA THR A 403 17.08 -24.99 -21.65
C THR A 403 15.65 -25.53 -21.73
N GLY A 404 15.02 -25.75 -20.57
CA GLY A 404 13.65 -26.28 -20.50
C GLY A 404 13.51 -27.81 -20.58
N VAL A 405 14.59 -28.57 -20.75
CA VAL A 405 14.52 -30.05 -20.81
C VAL A 405 14.18 -30.73 -19.48
N GLY A 406 14.34 -30.03 -18.34
CA GLY A 406 14.00 -30.55 -17.01
C GLY A 406 15.17 -30.65 -16.02
N LYS A 407 16.32 -30.00 -16.26
CA LYS A 407 17.50 -30.01 -15.35
C LYS A 407 17.15 -29.59 -13.92
N SER A 408 16.62 -28.38 -13.73
CA SER A 408 16.21 -27.91 -12.39
C SER A 408 15.01 -28.70 -11.84
N SER A 409 14.20 -29.33 -12.70
CA SER A 409 13.11 -30.23 -12.27
C SER A 409 13.65 -31.52 -11.66
N LEU A 410 14.72 -32.10 -12.23
CA LEU A 410 15.42 -33.24 -11.65
C LEU A 410 15.94 -32.89 -10.25
N LEU A 411 16.52 -31.70 -10.08
CA LEU A 411 17.01 -31.25 -8.77
C LEU A 411 15.86 -31.08 -7.75
N ARG A 412 14.69 -30.56 -8.17
CA ARG A 412 13.49 -30.48 -7.31
C ARG A 412 12.96 -31.86 -6.92
N VAL A 413 13.06 -32.83 -7.82
CA VAL A 413 12.70 -34.23 -7.57
C VAL A 413 13.68 -34.85 -6.55
N MET A 414 14.98 -34.64 -6.71
CA MET A 414 16.01 -35.06 -5.74
C MET A 414 15.79 -34.41 -4.37
N ALA A 415 15.46 -33.12 -4.30
CA ALA A 415 15.15 -32.42 -3.05
C ALA A 415 13.82 -32.87 -2.39
N GLY A 416 13.06 -33.75 -3.04
CA GLY A 416 11.75 -34.19 -2.59
C GLY A 416 10.65 -33.14 -2.65
N LEU A 417 10.91 -32.03 -3.34
CA LEU A 417 9.95 -30.96 -3.60
C LEU A 417 8.91 -31.40 -4.63
N TRP A 418 9.33 -32.18 -5.63
CA TRP A 418 8.46 -32.78 -6.64
C TRP A 418 8.44 -34.29 -6.48
N ARG A 419 7.31 -34.84 -6.04
CA ARG A 419 7.16 -36.28 -5.79
C ARG A 419 6.24 -36.98 -6.78
N GLN A 420 5.61 -36.29 -7.72
CA GLN A 420 4.68 -36.92 -8.67
C GLN A 420 5.48 -37.73 -9.71
N GLY A 421 5.26 -39.04 -9.77
CA GLY A 421 6.03 -39.92 -10.64
C GLY A 421 6.17 -41.34 -10.07
N SER A 422 7.19 -42.06 -10.55
CA SER A 422 7.52 -43.40 -10.07
C SER A 422 9.03 -43.57 -9.92
N GLY A 423 9.44 -44.60 -9.20
CA GLY A 423 10.84 -44.92 -8.92
C GLY A 423 11.29 -44.53 -7.52
N THR A 424 12.55 -44.81 -7.22
CA THR A 424 13.17 -44.57 -5.91
C THR A 424 14.41 -43.70 -6.06
N ILE A 425 14.57 -42.75 -5.15
CA ILE A 425 15.75 -41.89 -5.03
C ILE A 425 16.36 -42.15 -3.65
N ILE A 426 17.63 -42.53 -3.64
CA ILE A 426 18.42 -42.77 -2.44
C ILE A 426 19.45 -41.65 -2.35
N LEU A 427 19.40 -40.91 -1.24
CA LEU A 427 20.27 -39.77 -0.94
C LEU A 427 20.81 -39.91 0.48
N PRO A 428 21.92 -39.23 0.83
CA PRO A 428 22.31 -39.07 2.22
C PRO A 428 21.20 -38.42 3.07
N PRO A 429 21.24 -38.59 4.40
CA PRO A 429 20.25 -37.97 5.30
C PRO A 429 20.11 -36.47 5.05
N GLU A 430 18.91 -35.92 5.28
CA GLU A 430 18.60 -34.50 4.99
C GLU A 430 19.54 -33.54 5.73
N ALA A 431 19.97 -33.89 6.96
CA ALA A 431 20.92 -33.10 7.74
C ALA A 431 22.34 -33.04 7.16
N ASP A 432 22.68 -33.96 6.24
CA ASP A 432 24.00 -34.10 5.63
C ASP A 432 23.98 -33.83 4.11
N THR A 433 22.86 -33.29 3.62
CA THR A 433 22.66 -32.90 2.22
C THR A 433 22.35 -31.40 2.13
N MET A 434 23.02 -30.68 1.23
CA MET A 434 22.73 -29.26 1.00
C MET A 434 22.32 -28.99 -0.46
N PHE A 435 21.28 -28.19 -0.65
CA PHE A 435 20.84 -27.72 -1.97
C PHE A 435 21.16 -26.22 -2.11
N VAL A 436 21.88 -25.86 -3.16
CA VAL A 436 22.21 -24.48 -3.52
C VAL A 436 21.43 -24.09 -4.77
N PRO A 437 20.41 -23.23 -4.65
CA PRO A 437 19.57 -22.83 -5.77
C PRO A 437 20.25 -21.80 -6.69
N GLN A 438 19.74 -21.67 -7.92
CA GLN A 438 20.20 -20.67 -8.91
C GLN A 438 20.09 -19.24 -8.41
N ARG A 439 19.01 -18.93 -7.67
CA ARG A 439 18.84 -17.66 -6.97
C ARG A 439 19.14 -17.87 -5.50
N PRO A 440 20.30 -17.40 -5.00
CA PRO A 440 20.65 -17.55 -3.59
C PRO A 440 19.58 -16.96 -2.67
N TYR A 441 19.26 -17.67 -1.60
CA TYR A 441 18.44 -17.14 -0.52
C TYR A 441 19.32 -16.38 0.48
N MET A 442 18.94 -15.16 0.83
CA MET A 442 19.55 -14.42 1.95
C MET A 442 18.53 -14.31 3.07
N MET A 443 18.90 -14.80 4.25
CA MET A 443 18.05 -14.79 5.44
C MET A 443 17.86 -13.35 5.95
N LEU A 444 16.90 -13.11 6.83
CA LEU A 444 16.87 -11.88 7.63
C LEU A 444 17.72 -12.06 8.90
N GLY A 445 18.57 -11.09 9.23
CA GLY A 445 19.46 -11.15 10.40
C GLY A 445 20.84 -10.59 10.09
N ASP A 446 21.81 -10.89 10.94
CA ASP A 446 23.19 -10.45 10.79
C ASP A 446 23.99 -11.29 9.77
N LEU A 447 25.21 -10.85 9.44
CA LEU A 447 26.08 -11.52 8.47
C LEU A 447 26.57 -12.88 8.99
N ARG A 448 26.77 -13.02 10.31
CA ARG A 448 27.13 -14.29 10.95
C ARG A 448 26.04 -15.34 10.72
N ALA A 449 24.79 -14.99 10.99
CA ALA A 449 23.63 -15.82 10.73
C ALA A 449 23.50 -16.16 9.25
N GLN A 450 23.85 -15.23 8.33
CA GLN A 450 23.92 -15.56 6.90
C GLN A 450 24.91 -16.69 6.62
N LEU A 451 26.11 -16.66 7.20
CA LEU A 451 27.17 -17.63 6.94
C LEU A 451 26.88 -18.99 7.60
N LEU A 452 26.25 -18.97 8.77
CA LEU A 452 25.90 -20.18 9.52
C LEU A 452 24.60 -20.83 9.04
N TYR A 453 23.80 -20.18 8.19
CA TYR A 453 22.61 -20.82 7.63
C TYR A 453 22.99 -21.97 6.66
N PRO A 454 22.33 -23.14 6.69
CA PRO A 454 21.24 -23.55 7.58
C PRO A 454 21.68 -24.32 8.85
N HIS A 455 22.90 -24.87 8.89
CA HIS A 455 23.36 -25.82 9.93
C HIS A 455 24.77 -25.55 10.49
N GLY A 456 25.29 -24.34 10.33
CA GLY A 456 26.61 -23.95 10.83
C GLY A 456 26.68 -23.91 12.35
N ASP A 457 27.83 -24.30 12.90
CA ASP A 457 28.05 -24.27 14.36
C ASP A 457 28.13 -22.81 14.85
N PRO A 458 27.23 -22.36 15.75
CA PRO A 458 27.29 -21.01 16.31
C PRO A 458 28.56 -20.73 17.12
N LYS A 459 29.37 -21.74 17.43
CA LYS A 459 30.66 -21.60 18.12
C LYS A 459 31.84 -21.29 17.20
N LEU A 460 31.65 -21.27 15.88
CA LEU A 460 32.70 -20.91 14.94
C LEU A 460 33.24 -19.51 15.24
N SER A 461 34.55 -19.41 15.32
CA SER A 461 35.24 -18.15 15.59
C SER A 461 35.23 -17.23 14.37
N ASP A 462 35.34 -15.93 14.62
CA ASP A 462 35.38 -14.92 13.56
C ASP A 462 36.55 -15.15 12.58
N ALA A 463 37.67 -15.68 13.08
CA ALA A 463 38.82 -16.05 12.27
C ALA A 463 38.53 -17.23 11.33
N GLU A 464 37.76 -18.23 11.78
CA GLU A 464 37.35 -19.35 10.92
C GLU A 464 36.36 -18.88 9.84
N LEU A 465 35.42 -18.01 10.19
CA LEU A 465 34.49 -17.42 9.21
C LEU A 465 35.24 -16.58 8.17
N GLN A 466 36.22 -15.78 8.60
CA GLN A 466 37.09 -15.01 7.71
C GLN A 466 37.89 -15.92 6.78
N ALA A 467 38.47 -17.02 7.29
CA ALA A 467 39.23 -17.97 6.49
C ALA A 467 38.38 -18.64 5.39
N VAL A 468 37.11 -18.94 5.67
CA VAL A 468 36.19 -19.45 4.64
C VAL A 468 35.86 -18.37 3.60
N LEU A 469 35.62 -17.13 4.05
CA LEU A 469 35.39 -16.00 3.13
C LEU A 469 36.58 -15.77 2.19
N GLU A 470 37.81 -15.93 2.67
CA GLU A 470 39.02 -15.88 1.85
C GLU A 470 39.04 -16.98 0.79
N GLN A 471 38.68 -18.22 1.14
CA GLN A 471 38.59 -19.35 0.20
C GLN A 471 37.59 -19.08 -0.94
N VAL A 472 36.47 -18.44 -0.64
CA VAL A 472 35.47 -18.05 -1.65
C VAL A 472 35.74 -16.68 -2.28
N ARG A 473 36.94 -16.11 -2.10
CA ARG A 473 37.36 -14.81 -2.65
C ARG A 473 36.49 -13.62 -2.22
N LEU A 474 36.15 -13.56 -0.93
CA LEU A 474 35.43 -12.47 -0.26
C LEU A 474 36.17 -11.93 0.98
N PRO A 475 37.49 -11.63 0.91
CA PRO A 475 38.30 -11.28 2.09
C PRO A 475 37.80 -10.02 2.82
N ASP A 476 37.30 -9.02 2.07
CA ASP A 476 36.93 -7.72 2.64
C ASP A 476 35.44 -7.63 3.03
N LEU A 477 34.67 -8.70 2.88
CA LEU A 477 33.21 -8.65 3.04
C LEU A 477 32.79 -8.20 4.43
N ILE A 478 33.42 -8.75 5.48
CA ILE A 478 33.11 -8.41 6.88
C ILE A 478 33.32 -6.91 7.11
N GLN A 479 34.45 -6.36 6.66
CA GLN A 479 34.75 -4.94 6.81
C GLN A 479 33.81 -4.06 5.97
N LYS A 480 33.55 -4.44 4.72
CA LYS A 480 32.65 -3.73 3.79
C LYS A 480 31.22 -3.63 4.32
N CYS A 481 30.74 -4.66 5.01
CA CYS A 481 29.37 -4.73 5.52
C CYS A 481 29.19 -4.16 6.95
N GLY A 482 30.28 -3.77 7.62
CA GLY A 482 30.25 -3.17 8.96
C GLY A 482 30.35 -4.18 10.11
N GLY A 483 30.89 -5.37 9.87
CA GLY A 483 31.09 -6.42 10.86
C GLY A 483 30.18 -7.64 10.66
N LEU A 484 30.46 -8.72 11.40
CA LEU A 484 29.69 -9.96 11.36
C LEU A 484 28.28 -9.82 11.97
N ASP A 485 28.13 -8.93 12.94
CA ASP A 485 26.87 -8.72 13.66
C ASP A 485 26.03 -7.56 13.05
N ALA A 486 26.45 -7.03 11.89
CA ALA A 486 25.71 -5.99 11.19
C ALA A 486 24.44 -6.58 10.56
N GLU A 487 23.29 -5.94 10.74
CA GLU A 487 22.03 -6.33 10.08
C GLU A 487 21.73 -5.43 8.87
N ARG A 488 21.44 -6.04 7.72
CA ARG A 488 21.14 -5.33 6.46
C ARG A 488 20.12 -6.12 5.63
N ASP A 489 19.51 -5.44 4.65
CA ASP A 489 18.80 -6.11 3.55
C ASP A 489 19.83 -6.68 2.57
N TRP A 490 20.33 -7.87 2.89
CA TRP A 490 21.43 -8.54 2.17
C TRP A 490 21.15 -8.75 0.69
N ILE A 491 19.88 -8.96 0.32
CA ILE A 491 19.48 -9.13 -1.09
C ILE A 491 19.79 -7.87 -1.91
N LYS A 492 19.64 -6.68 -1.32
CA LYS A 492 19.91 -5.40 -1.98
C LYS A 492 21.36 -4.95 -1.86
N VAL A 493 22.03 -5.30 -0.76
CA VAL A 493 23.41 -4.85 -0.48
C VAL A 493 24.44 -5.68 -1.25
N LEU A 494 24.22 -6.98 -1.38
CA LEU A 494 25.16 -7.89 -2.02
C LEU A 494 24.83 -8.06 -3.50
N SER A 495 25.86 -8.01 -4.34
CA SER A 495 25.72 -8.38 -5.75
C SER A 495 25.40 -9.87 -5.91
N LEU A 496 24.79 -10.27 -7.02
CA LEU A 496 24.46 -11.68 -7.29
C LEU A 496 25.71 -12.60 -7.21
N GLY A 497 26.88 -12.13 -7.66
CA GLY A 497 28.13 -12.88 -7.53
C GLY A 497 28.63 -13.01 -6.09
N GLU A 498 28.46 -11.99 -5.24
CA GLU A 498 28.73 -12.11 -3.79
C GLU A 498 27.74 -13.08 -3.12
N GLN A 499 26.45 -13.00 -3.47
CA GLN A 499 25.41 -13.90 -2.97
C GLN A 499 25.68 -15.37 -3.31
N GLN A 500 26.14 -15.65 -4.53
CA GLN A 500 26.54 -17.00 -4.96
C GLN A 500 27.76 -17.50 -4.17
N ARG A 501 28.79 -16.66 -3.98
CA ARG A 501 29.98 -17.01 -3.19
C ARG A 501 29.68 -17.25 -1.72
N ILE A 502 28.75 -16.50 -1.12
CA ILE A 502 28.24 -16.79 0.23
C ILE A 502 27.56 -18.15 0.29
N SER A 503 26.86 -18.56 -0.76
CA SER A 503 26.25 -19.90 -0.81
C SER A 503 27.30 -21.02 -0.79
N PHE A 504 28.44 -20.82 -1.47
CA PHE A 504 29.58 -21.73 -1.34
C PHE A 504 30.23 -21.67 0.05
N ALA A 505 30.35 -20.48 0.65
CA ALA A 505 30.85 -20.36 2.02
C ALA A 505 30.01 -21.17 3.01
N ARG A 506 28.68 -21.15 2.87
CA ARG A 506 27.76 -21.97 3.69
C ARG A 506 28.01 -23.46 3.55
N VAL A 507 28.31 -23.92 2.34
CA VAL A 507 28.67 -25.32 2.07
C VAL A 507 29.98 -25.68 2.78
N LEU A 508 31.02 -24.85 2.65
CA LEU A 508 32.33 -25.09 3.27
C LEU A 508 32.28 -25.02 4.81
N ILE A 509 31.39 -24.19 5.36
CA ILE A 509 31.13 -24.09 6.80
C ILE A 509 30.38 -25.32 7.32
N SER A 510 29.30 -25.71 6.64
CA SER A 510 28.42 -26.79 7.10
C SER A 510 29.00 -28.19 6.83
N LYS A 511 29.94 -28.31 5.88
CA LYS A 511 30.63 -29.55 5.49
C LYS A 511 29.69 -30.75 5.27
N PRO A 512 28.64 -30.62 4.43
CA PRO A 512 27.77 -31.74 4.09
C PRO A 512 28.54 -32.82 3.31
N SER A 513 28.10 -34.07 3.37
CA SER A 513 28.65 -35.15 2.54
C SER A 513 28.16 -35.10 1.09
N PHE A 514 27.02 -34.47 0.83
CA PHE A 514 26.44 -34.34 -0.50
C PHE A 514 25.85 -32.95 -0.77
N VAL A 515 26.17 -32.37 -1.92
CA VAL A 515 25.69 -31.05 -2.34
C VAL A 515 25.07 -31.09 -3.72
N VAL A 516 23.97 -30.37 -3.90
CA VAL A 516 23.33 -30.17 -5.20
C VAL A 516 23.35 -28.69 -5.55
N LEU A 517 23.96 -28.34 -6.68
CA LEU A 517 24.16 -26.97 -7.16
C LEU A 517 23.32 -26.73 -8.42
N ASP A 518 22.37 -25.80 -8.39
CA ASP A 518 21.57 -25.39 -9.56
C ASP A 518 22.15 -24.09 -10.14
N GLU A 519 23.01 -24.13 -11.15
CA GLU A 519 23.61 -22.94 -11.79
C GLU A 519 24.24 -21.92 -10.81
N ALA A 520 24.85 -22.44 -9.73
CA ALA A 520 25.33 -21.66 -8.60
C ALA A 520 26.53 -20.73 -8.90
N THR A 521 27.12 -20.78 -10.10
CA THR A 521 28.27 -19.96 -10.53
C THR A 521 27.99 -19.05 -11.73
N SER A 522 26.72 -18.92 -12.13
CA SER A 522 26.30 -18.16 -13.32
C SER A 522 26.71 -16.69 -13.32
N ALA A 523 26.89 -16.07 -12.15
CA ALA A 523 27.29 -14.67 -12.01
C ALA A 523 28.77 -14.49 -11.60
N LEU A 524 29.57 -15.56 -11.63
CA LEU A 524 31.00 -15.53 -11.30
C LEU A 524 31.86 -15.43 -12.55
N ASP A 525 33.04 -14.82 -12.41
CA ASP A 525 34.10 -14.88 -13.40
C ASP A 525 34.83 -16.23 -13.35
N ILE A 526 35.47 -16.62 -14.45
CA ILE A 526 36.11 -17.95 -14.61
C ILE A 526 37.13 -18.27 -13.50
N PRO A 527 38.03 -17.35 -13.09
CA PRO A 527 38.95 -17.61 -11.99
C PRO A 527 38.27 -17.90 -10.65
N THR A 528 37.20 -17.17 -10.34
CA THR A 528 36.47 -17.34 -9.08
C THR A 528 35.61 -18.60 -9.10
N GLU A 529 34.98 -18.91 -10.23
CA GLU A 529 34.29 -20.19 -10.46
C GLU A 529 35.24 -21.37 -10.25
N ALA A 530 36.45 -21.31 -10.81
CA ALA A 530 37.45 -22.35 -10.61
C ALA A 530 37.84 -22.49 -9.13
N ALA A 531 38.03 -21.38 -8.41
CA ALA A 531 38.40 -21.39 -7.00
C ALA A 531 37.33 -22.03 -6.10
N VAL A 532 36.04 -21.71 -6.31
CA VAL A 532 34.96 -22.28 -5.49
C VAL A 532 34.72 -23.77 -5.77
N TYR A 533 34.86 -24.22 -7.02
CA TYR A 533 34.79 -25.66 -7.34
C TYR A 533 36.01 -26.42 -6.83
N GLN A 534 37.21 -25.81 -6.86
CA GLN A 534 38.40 -26.41 -6.29
C GLN A 534 38.25 -26.57 -4.78
N ALA A 535 37.81 -25.53 -4.06
CA ALA A 535 37.53 -25.60 -2.63
C ALA A 535 36.47 -26.66 -2.29
N LEU A 536 35.44 -26.81 -3.13
CA LEU A 536 34.43 -27.85 -2.99
C LEU A 536 35.01 -29.26 -3.18
N GLY A 537 35.85 -29.47 -4.20
CA GLY A 537 36.54 -30.73 -4.43
C GLY A 537 37.50 -31.10 -3.29
N ASP A 538 38.28 -30.13 -2.81
CA ASP A 538 39.23 -30.29 -1.70
C ASP A 538 38.53 -30.64 -0.37
N SER A 539 37.26 -30.27 -0.22
CA SER A 539 36.45 -30.64 0.95
C SER A 539 36.09 -32.14 1.00
N GLY A 540 36.24 -32.87 -0.11
CA GLY A 540 35.86 -34.28 -0.24
C GLY A 540 34.36 -34.54 -0.34
N CYS A 541 33.55 -33.48 -0.48
CA CYS A 541 32.10 -33.56 -0.64
C CYS A 541 31.73 -34.15 -2.01
N ALA A 542 30.75 -35.06 -2.04
CA ALA A 542 30.12 -35.48 -3.30
C ALA A 542 29.20 -34.37 -3.81
N TYR A 543 29.13 -34.10 -5.11
CA TYR A 543 28.22 -33.07 -5.61
C TYR A 543 27.63 -33.32 -6.99
N VAL A 544 26.41 -32.84 -7.16
CA VAL A 544 25.74 -32.72 -8.46
C VAL A 544 25.64 -31.24 -8.80
N SER A 545 26.11 -30.83 -9.98
CA SER A 545 25.91 -29.46 -10.45
C SER A 545 25.14 -29.40 -11.77
N VAL A 546 24.34 -28.36 -11.94
CA VAL A 546 23.79 -27.95 -13.23
C VAL A 546 24.58 -26.73 -13.68
N GLY A 547 25.08 -26.75 -14.91
CA GLY A 547 25.72 -25.58 -15.48
C GLY A 547 25.80 -25.63 -17.00
N HIS A 548 26.09 -24.47 -17.56
CA HIS A 548 26.08 -24.20 -19.00
C HIS A 548 27.45 -23.81 -19.55
N ARG A 549 28.47 -23.76 -18.68
CA ARG A 549 29.83 -23.35 -19.04
C ARG A 549 30.73 -24.57 -19.12
N GLU A 550 31.61 -24.60 -20.10
CA GLU A 550 32.56 -25.70 -20.28
C GLU A 550 33.63 -25.73 -19.18
N THR A 551 33.92 -24.55 -18.61
CA THR A 551 34.94 -24.34 -17.56
C THR A 551 34.71 -25.17 -16.31
N ILE A 552 33.47 -25.61 -16.06
CA ILE A 552 33.12 -26.45 -14.91
C ILE A 552 33.26 -27.95 -15.19
N LEU A 553 33.31 -28.40 -16.45
CA LEU A 553 33.35 -29.83 -16.81
C LEU A 553 34.56 -30.55 -16.20
N ARG A 554 35.72 -29.89 -16.14
CA ARG A 554 36.96 -30.43 -15.57
C ARG A 554 36.89 -30.76 -14.07
N PHE A 555 35.89 -30.24 -13.36
CA PHE A 555 35.65 -30.55 -11.95
C PHE A 555 34.65 -31.70 -11.77
N HIS A 556 34.19 -32.34 -12.85
CA HIS A 556 33.20 -33.41 -12.79
C HIS A 556 33.77 -34.71 -13.35
N GLU A 557 33.48 -35.83 -12.69
CA GLU A 557 33.87 -37.16 -13.16
C GLU A 557 32.90 -37.71 -14.21
N ARG A 558 31.62 -37.39 -14.10
CA ARG A 558 30.56 -37.89 -14.98
C ARG A 558 29.62 -36.78 -15.43
N ALA A 559 29.03 -36.93 -16.61
CA ALA A 559 27.97 -36.04 -17.10
C ALA A 559 26.68 -36.84 -17.36
N LEU A 560 25.57 -36.34 -16.83
CA LEU A 560 24.22 -36.80 -17.17
C LEU A 560 23.61 -35.83 -18.17
N ARG A 561 23.43 -36.27 -19.41
CA ARG A 561 22.79 -35.46 -20.46
C ARG A 561 21.31 -35.78 -20.53
N LEU A 562 20.48 -34.76 -20.30
CA LEU A 562 19.04 -34.83 -20.48
C LEU A 562 18.65 -34.39 -21.89
N MET A 563 17.80 -35.19 -22.53
CA MET A 563 17.31 -34.98 -23.88
C MET A 563 15.78 -34.82 -23.90
N PRO A 564 15.21 -34.22 -24.97
CA PRO A 564 13.76 -34.09 -25.09
C PRO A 564 13.03 -35.44 -24.97
N GLN A 565 11.73 -35.38 -24.62
CA GLN A 565 10.82 -36.54 -24.55
C GLN A 565 11.15 -37.58 -23.46
N GLY A 566 12.03 -37.20 -22.52
CA GLY A 566 12.39 -38.02 -21.35
C GLY A 566 13.58 -38.93 -21.54
N ALA A 567 14.31 -38.82 -22.65
CA ALA A 567 15.54 -39.58 -22.89
C ALA A 567 16.72 -38.99 -22.11
N TRP A 568 17.67 -39.83 -21.73
CA TRP A 568 18.88 -39.43 -21.01
C TRP A 568 20.06 -40.34 -21.37
N GLU A 569 21.28 -39.84 -21.23
CA GLU A 569 22.52 -40.61 -21.42
C GLU A 569 23.58 -40.20 -20.39
N LEU A 570 24.47 -41.14 -20.06
CA LEU A 570 25.65 -40.89 -19.23
C LEU A 570 26.87 -40.83 -20.14
N VAL A 571 27.60 -39.73 -20.07
CA VAL A 571 28.76 -39.45 -20.92
C VAL A 571 29.95 -38.99 -20.08
N ASP A 572 31.15 -39.14 -20.64
CA ASP A 572 32.36 -38.58 -20.06
C ASP A 572 32.35 -37.05 -20.33
N PRO A 573 32.43 -36.19 -19.28
CA PRO A 573 32.44 -34.74 -19.44
C PRO A 573 33.48 -34.22 -20.44
N GLN A 574 34.62 -34.90 -20.57
CA GLN A 574 35.71 -34.49 -21.46
C GLN A 574 35.49 -34.89 -22.91
N SER A 575 34.54 -35.80 -23.17
CA SER A 575 34.21 -36.30 -24.52
C SER A 575 33.15 -35.47 -25.24
N LEU A 576 32.52 -34.52 -24.55
CA LEU A 576 31.43 -33.70 -25.08
C LEU A 576 31.94 -32.66 -26.10
N PRO A 577 31.38 -32.62 -27.32
CA PRO A 577 31.73 -31.58 -28.29
C PRO A 577 31.25 -30.19 -27.85
N LEU A 578 32.13 -29.19 -28.01
CA LEU A 578 31.95 -27.78 -27.61
C LEU A 578 30.62 -27.15 -28.09
N THR A 579 30.05 -27.65 -29.19
CA THR A 579 28.80 -27.15 -29.80
C THR A 579 27.52 -27.60 -29.08
N GLU A 580 27.55 -28.64 -28.24
CA GLU A 580 26.33 -29.19 -27.60
C GLU A 580 26.01 -28.59 -26.23
N ILE A 581 26.94 -27.78 -25.68
CA ILE A 581 26.83 -27.09 -24.39
C ILE A 581 26.40 -25.62 -24.59
N ALA A 582 26.60 -25.08 -25.79
CA ALA A 582 26.20 -23.72 -26.14
C ALA A 582 24.65 -23.57 -26.09
N PRO A 583 24.12 -22.46 -25.54
CA PRO A 583 22.72 -22.12 -25.75
C PRO A 583 22.52 -21.94 -27.26
N LEU A 584 21.59 -22.70 -27.84
CA LEU A 584 21.14 -22.55 -29.24
C LEU A 584 20.53 -21.15 -29.44
N ALA A 585 21.38 -20.14 -29.55
CA ALA A 585 21.01 -18.79 -29.99
C ALA A 585 21.01 -18.66 -31.52
N SER A 586 21.36 -19.72 -32.26
CA SER A 586 21.50 -19.68 -33.72
C SER A 586 20.50 -20.54 -34.51
N ALA A 587 19.58 -21.27 -33.86
CA ALA A 587 18.52 -21.98 -34.60
C ALA A 587 17.34 -21.05 -34.91
N ARG A 588 17.49 -20.18 -35.93
CA ARG A 588 16.33 -19.77 -36.72
C ARG A 588 15.90 -21.01 -37.51
N PRO A 589 14.70 -21.60 -37.28
CA PRO A 589 14.18 -22.53 -38.25
C PRO A 589 13.95 -21.77 -39.56
N ALA A 590 14.52 -22.27 -40.65
CA ALA A 590 14.17 -21.84 -41.99
C ALA A 590 12.64 -21.95 -42.14
N ARG A 591 12.00 -20.87 -42.63
CA ARG A 591 10.58 -20.89 -42.99
C ARG A 591 10.32 -22.07 -43.93
N PRO A 592 9.44 -23.02 -43.57
CA PRO A 592 8.83 -23.88 -44.55
C PRO A 592 7.71 -23.09 -45.25
N ASP A 593 7.58 -23.34 -46.53
CA ASP A 593 6.72 -22.64 -47.48
C ASP A 593 5.26 -22.51 -47.03
N ALA A 594 4.66 -21.42 -47.52
CA ALA A 594 3.26 -21.09 -47.39
C ALA A 594 2.37 -22.25 -47.85
N VAL A 595 1.50 -22.73 -46.96
CA VAL A 595 0.30 -23.48 -47.32
C VAL A 595 -0.89 -22.63 -46.91
N GLU A 596 -1.69 -22.28 -47.91
CA GLU A 596 -2.92 -21.51 -47.79
C GLU A 596 -4.08 -22.30 -47.15
N ALA A 597 -4.87 -21.56 -46.35
CA ALA A 597 -6.31 -21.69 -46.10
C ALA A 597 -6.82 -22.74 -45.07
N PRO A 598 -8.08 -22.63 -44.61
CA PRO A 598 -8.73 -21.49 -43.95
C PRO A 598 -9.45 -21.93 -42.65
N VAL A 599 -9.96 -20.99 -41.83
CA VAL A 599 -11.28 -21.05 -41.15
C VAL A 599 -11.44 -19.83 -40.22
N ALA A 600 -12.60 -19.19 -40.39
CA ALA A 600 -13.04 -17.95 -39.77
C ALA A 600 -13.40 -18.10 -38.29
N LEU A 601 -13.08 -17.08 -37.49
CA LEU A 601 -13.83 -16.72 -36.29
C LEU A 601 -14.07 -15.21 -36.27
N THR A 602 -15.35 -14.87 -36.32
CA THR A 602 -15.95 -13.54 -36.37
C THR A 602 -15.70 -12.76 -35.09
N ALA A 603 -14.86 -11.73 -35.16
CA ALA A 603 -14.81 -10.65 -34.17
C ALA A 603 -15.76 -9.53 -34.60
N GLY A 604 -16.78 -9.26 -33.78
CA GLY A 604 -17.71 -8.17 -33.96
C GLY A 604 -17.00 -6.81 -33.88
N ARG A 605 -17.25 -5.97 -34.89
CA ARG A 605 -16.88 -4.56 -34.95
C ARG A 605 -17.67 -3.75 -33.92
N ALA A 606 -16.95 -2.95 -33.14
CA ALA A 606 -17.41 -1.68 -32.57
C ALA A 606 -16.27 -0.64 -32.77
N PRO A 607 -16.60 0.65 -32.91
CA PRO A 607 -16.00 1.52 -33.93
C PRO A 607 -14.61 2.04 -33.57
N ALA A 608 -13.76 2.10 -34.59
CA ALA A 608 -12.53 2.87 -34.57
C ALA A 608 -12.88 4.35 -34.38
N THR A 609 -12.44 4.93 -33.27
CA THR A 609 -12.23 6.36 -33.15
C THR A 609 -10.75 6.58 -33.40
N ASP A 610 -10.43 7.16 -34.55
CA ASP A 610 -9.09 7.64 -34.90
C ASP A 610 -8.63 8.62 -33.81
N LEU A 611 -7.71 8.17 -32.95
CA LEU A 611 -6.85 9.07 -32.18
C LEU A 611 -5.53 9.15 -32.93
N ALA A 612 -5.45 10.15 -33.80
CA ALA A 612 -4.24 10.55 -34.48
C ALA A 612 -3.08 10.68 -33.48
N LEU A 613 -1.95 10.05 -33.81
CA LEU A 613 -0.65 10.40 -33.27
C LEU A 613 -0.41 11.88 -33.59
N ALA A 614 -0.62 12.76 -32.61
CA ALA A 614 -0.13 14.14 -32.71
C ALA A 614 1.39 14.10 -32.73
N GLU A 615 1.98 14.38 -33.90
CA GLU A 615 3.39 14.68 -34.05
C GLU A 615 3.79 15.78 -33.06
N ARG A 616 4.86 15.55 -32.29
CA ARG A 616 5.44 16.60 -31.43
C ARG A 616 6.12 17.63 -32.33
N GLN A 617 5.47 18.76 -32.57
CA GLN A 617 6.13 19.89 -33.22
C GLN A 617 7.08 20.60 -32.25
N PRO A 618 8.32 20.92 -32.66
CA PRO A 618 9.21 21.77 -31.87
C PRO A 618 8.68 23.22 -31.82
N LEU A 619 8.79 23.86 -30.65
CA LEU A 619 8.18 25.15 -30.35
C LEU A 619 8.70 26.35 -31.17
N VAL A 620 9.86 26.22 -31.80
CA VAL A 620 10.51 27.26 -32.61
C VAL A 620 11.26 26.58 -33.75
N THR A 621 10.77 26.70 -34.99
CA THR A 621 11.36 26.01 -36.16
C THR A 621 12.31 26.85 -36.99
N ASP A 622 12.44 28.16 -36.77
CA ASP A 622 13.38 29.00 -37.52
C ASP A 622 13.99 30.06 -36.60
N LEU A 623 15.25 29.85 -36.19
CA LEU A 623 16.10 30.87 -35.59
C LEU A 623 17.41 30.93 -36.38
N ASP A 624 17.72 32.12 -36.90
CA ASP A 624 18.90 32.37 -37.72
C ASP A 624 20.18 32.28 -36.84
N THR A 625 21.05 31.30 -37.13
CA THR A 625 22.10 30.80 -36.21
C THR A 625 23.44 31.52 -36.29
N THR A 626 23.52 32.67 -36.98
CA THR A 626 24.81 33.28 -37.34
C THR A 626 25.36 34.30 -36.32
N ALA A 627 24.65 34.59 -35.23
CA ALA A 627 25.14 35.45 -34.14
C ALA A 627 24.60 35.00 -32.76
N PRO A 628 25.33 35.25 -31.65
CA PRO A 628 24.86 34.89 -30.31
C PRO A 628 23.53 35.59 -29.97
N LEU A 629 22.51 34.82 -29.63
CA LEU A 629 21.18 35.32 -29.25
C LEU A 629 21.24 35.99 -27.87
N THR A 630 21.03 37.30 -27.80
CA THR A 630 20.80 38.07 -26.56
C THR A 630 19.36 37.90 -26.07
N VAL A 631 19.13 38.12 -24.77
CA VAL A 631 17.81 37.91 -24.14
C VAL A 631 16.74 38.82 -24.75
N SER A 632 17.12 40.06 -25.03
CA SER A 632 16.30 41.04 -25.73
C SER A 632 15.81 40.59 -27.12
N ARG A 633 16.61 39.81 -27.86
CA ARG A 633 16.26 39.31 -29.21
C ARG A 633 15.41 38.04 -29.14
N PHE A 634 15.78 37.11 -28.25
CA PHE A 634 15.01 35.91 -27.95
C PHE A 634 13.59 36.23 -27.45
N ALA A 635 13.50 37.19 -26.53
CA ALA A 635 12.22 37.61 -25.97
C ALA A 635 11.38 38.42 -26.97
N ALA A 636 11.98 39.13 -27.93
CA ALA A 636 11.26 39.77 -29.02
C ALA A 636 10.68 38.75 -30.03
N ASP A 637 11.37 37.64 -30.30
CA ASP A 637 10.88 36.58 -31.21
C ASP A 637 9.76 35.72 -30.60
N LEU A 638 9.70 35.64 -29.26
CA LEU A 638 8.65 34.95 -28.51
C LEU A 638 7.50 35.86 -28.07
N ALA A 639 7.71 37.18 -27.98
CA ALA A 639 6.69 38.12 -27.56
C ALA A 639 5.47 38.07 -28.50
N GLY A 640 4.32 37.67 -27.96
CA GLY A 640 3.04 37.60 -28.68
C GLY A 640 2.69 36.24 -29.29
N ARG A 641 3.53 35.20 -29.13
CA ARG A 641 3.18 33.83 -29.55
C ARG A 641 2.43 33.11 -28.42
N ARG A 642 1.20 32.63 -28.71
CA ARG A 642 0.47 31.72 -27.82
C ARG A 642 1.11 30.34 -27.87
N LEU A 643 1.22 29.72 -26.70
CA LEU A 643 1.91 28.46 -26.49
C LEU A 643 0.82 27.39 -26.24
N ASP A 644 0.43 26.66 -27.28
CA ASP A 644 -0.48 25.51 -27.15
C ASP A 644 0.27 24.35 -26.48
N VAL A 645 0.31 24.37 -25.15
CA VAL A 645 0.76 23.22 -24.38
C VAL A 645 -0.38 22.22 -24.47
N ALA A 646 -0.20 21.15 -25.24
CA ALA A 646 -1.18 20.06 -25.35
C ALA A 646 -1.50 19.51 -23.95
N ALA A 647 -2.55 20.05 -23.34
CA ALA A 647 -3.10 19.60 -22.08
C ALA A 647 -3.59 18.17 -22.31
N ALA A 648 -2.92 17.20 -21.71
CA ALA A 648 -3.41 15.84 -21.67
C ALA A 648 -4.69 15.82 -20.83
N GLN A 649 -5.84 15.98 -21.51
CA GLN A 649 -7.21 15.65 -21.13
C GLN A 649 -7.45 15.40 -19.62
N ILE A 650 -7.88 16.46 -18.92
CA ILE A 650 -8.94 16.33 -17.92
C ILE A 650 -10.20 16.88 -18.61
N GLN A 651 -10.85 16.01 -19.39
CA GLN A 651 -12.10 16.32 -20.04
C GLN A 651 -13.22 15.97 -19.06
N GLY A 652 -13.75 17.00 -18.41
CA GLY A 652 -14.85 16.91 -17.45
C GLY A 652 -15.32 18.31 -17.06
N GLU A 653 -16.29 18.82 -17.80
CA GLU A 653 -17.15 19.98 -17.48
C GLU A 653 -16.53 21.40 -17.49
N ARG A 654 -16.22 21.93 -18.69
CA ARG A 654 -16.54 23.29 -19.19
C ARG A 654 -15.81 23.54 -20.52
N ASP A 655 -16.52 24.02 -21.53
CA ASP A 655 -16.09 24.00 -22.94
C ASP A 655 -15.27 25.22 -23.43
N ASP A 656 -14.94 26.24 -22.61
CA ASP A 656 -14.43 27.52 -23.19
C ASP A 656 -13.35 28.30 -22.39
N GLN A 657 -12.54 27.67 -21.53
CA GLN A 657 -11.37 28.38 -20.93
C GLN A 657 -10.09 27.55 -20.94
N GLU A 658 -9.13 27.98 -21.76
CA GLU A 658 -7.78 27.41 -21.90
C GLU A 658 -6.78 28.13 -20.98
N ASP A 659 -5.99 27.38 -20.22
CA ASP A 659 -4.88 27.91 -19.44
C ASP A 659 -3.81 28.51 -20.36
N SER A 660 -3.50 29.79 -20.20
CA SER A 660 -2.55 30.49 -21.08
C SER A 660 -1.23 30.78 -20.37
N VAL A 661 -0.13 30.38 -21.02
CA VAL A 661 1.24 30.69 -20.59
C VAL A 661 1.71 31.96 -21.29
N LEU A 662 2.05 32.99 -20.52
CA LEU A 662 2.58 34.27 -20.98
C LEU A 662 4.10 34.29 -20.82
N ILE A 663 4.82 34.63 -21.89
CA ILE A 663 6.26 34.89 -21.86
C ILE A 663 6.51 36.32 -22.35
N GLN A 664 7.17 37.14 -21.54
CA GLN A 664 7.36 38.56 -21.86
C GLN A 664 8.77 39.08 -21.50
N PRO A 665 9.46 39.78 -22.43
CA PRO A 665 10.68 40.51 -22.11
C PRO A 665 10.43 41.65 -21.11
N LEU A 666 11.36 41.84 -20.20
CA LEU A 666 11.44 43.00 -19.32
C LEU A 666 12.69 43.84 -19.62
N PRO A 667 12.67 45.16 -19.35
CA PRO A 667 13.86 46.00 -19.49
C PRO A 667 15.02 45.49 -18.63
N GLY A 668 16.26 45.59 -19.12
CA GLY A 668 17.45 45.13 -18.39
C GLY A 668 17.80 43.65 -18.57
N ASP A 669 17.49 43.06 -19.74
CA ASP A 669 17.77 41.66 -20.11
C ASP A 669 17.03 40.61 -19.25
N ALA A 670 15.89 40.96 -18.63
CA ALA A 670 15.08 40.04 -17.84
C ALA A 670 13.91 39.43 -18.64
N LEU A 671 13.42 38.24 -18.23
CA LEU A 671 12.32 37.52 -18.87
C LEU A 671 11.28 37.10 -17.82
N LEU A 672 10.01 37.43 -18.04
CA LEU A 672 8.87 36.98 -17.23
C LEU A 672 8.21 35.78 -17.92
N ILE A 673 7.97 34.71 -17.16
CA ILE A 673 7.15 33.57 -17.57
C ILE A 673 6.04 33.44 -16.53
N ALA A 674 4.78 33.64 -16.93
CA ALA A 674 3.63 33.58 -16.04
C ALA A 674 2.57 32.64 -16.60
N VAL A 675 1.82 31.97 -15.72
CA VAL A 675 0.65 31.18 -16.09
C VAL A 675 -0.58 31.85 -15.48
N SER A 676 -1.55 32.19 -16.34
CA SER A 676 -2.87 32.64 -15.90
C SER A 676 -3.79 31.43 -15.91
N ASP A 677 -4.29 31.07 -14.73
CA ASP A 677 -5.29 30.01 -14.60
C ASP A 677 -6.69 30.56 -14.95
N GLY A 678 -7.41 29.88 -15.83
CA GLY A 678 -8.82 30.17 -16.13
C GLY A 678 -9.77 29.75 -14.99
N MET A 679 -9.30 29.06 -13.95
CA MET A 679 -10.10 28.50 -12.86
C MET A 679 -10.51 29.52 -11.79
N GLY A 680 -11.04 30.67 -12.21
CA GLY A 680 -11.84 31.56 -11.38
C GLY A 680 -13.19 30.91 -11.04
N GLY A 681 -13.19 29.83 -10.27
CA GLY A 681 -14.42 29.13 -9.87
C GLY A 681 -14.26 27.72 -9.29
N HIS A 682 -13.06 27.15 -9.21
CA HIS A 682 -12.89 25.81 -8.64
C HIS A 682 -13.04 25.84 -7.10
N PRO A 683 -13.86 24.96 -6.48
CA PRO A 683 -14.19 25.05 -5.06
C PRO A 683 -13.01 24.76 -4.12
N ASP A 684 -11.93 24.18 -4.63
CA ASP A 684 -10.66 23.94 -3.92
C ASP A 684 -9.50 24.66 -4.61
N GLY A 685 -9.08 25.80 -4.04
CA GLY A 685 -7.98 26.63 -4.56
C GLY A 685 -6.60 25.96 -4.48
N GLU A 686 -6.42 24.96 -3.61
CA GLU A 686 -5.17 24.18 -3.55
C GLU A 686 -4.97 23.35 -4.84
N VAL A 687 -6.04 22.81 -5.43
CA VAL A 687 -5.97 22.01 -6.66
C VAL A 687 -5.64 22.89 -7.87
N ALA A 688 -6.23 24.08 -7.95
CA ALA A 688 -5.92 25.08 -8.97
C ALA A 688 -4.44 25.52 -8.90
N SER A 689 -3.94 25.80 -7.68
CA SER A 689 -2.54 26.15 -7.46
C SER A 689 -1.55 25.06 -7.90
N ALA A 690 -1.89 23.79 -7.66
CA ALA A 690 -1.06 22.65 -8.03
C ALA A 690 -1.03 22.43 -9.55
N LEU A 691 -2.15 22.65 -10.23
CA LEU A 691 -2.21 22.60 -11.69
C LEU A 691 -1.42 23.73 -12.33
N GLY A 692 -1.62 24.98 -11.88
CA GLY A 692 -0.87 26.14 -12.39
C GLY A 692 0.65 25.98 -12.22
N LEU A 693 1.10 25.42 -11.10
CA LEU A 693 2.51 25.12 -10.86
C LEU A 693 3.03 23.99 -11.77
N ALA A 694 2.20 22.98 -12.05
CA ALA A 694 2.54 21.91 -12.97
C ALA A 694 2.65 22.41 -14.43
N THR A 695 1.77 23.30 -14.85
CA THR A 695 1.80 23.96 -16.17
C THR A 695 3.04 24.84 -16.31
N LEU A 696 3.34 25.66 -15.30
CA LEU A 696 4.56 26.46 -15.25
C LEU A 696 5.83 25.58 -15.32
N ARG A 697 5.82 24.43 -14.63
CA ARG A 697 6.92 23.45 -14.70
C ARG A 697 7.12 22.90 -16.10
N GLN A 698 6.04 22.55 -16.81
CA GLN A 698 6.16 22.05 -18.17
C GLN A 698 6.69 23.13 -19.12
N ALA A 699 6.22 24.37 -18.99
CA ALA A 699 6.71 25.48 -19.80
C ALA A 699 8.22 25.73 -19.61
N VAL A 700 8.70 25.76 -18.36
CA VAL A 700 10.12 25.97 -18.05
C VAL A 700 10.99 24.78 -18.51
N LEU A 701 10.49 23.54 -18.38
CA LEU A 701 11.20 22.35 -18.87
C LEU A 701 11.30 22.31 -20.39
N ALA A 702 10.23 22.67 -21.10
CA ALA A 702 10.23 22.77 -22.56
C ALA A 702 11.26 23.82 -23.03
N LEU A 703 11.32 24.96 -22.34
CA LEU A 703 12.29 26.01 -22.62
C LEU A 703 13.74 25.54 -22.36
N SER A 704 13.95 24.79 -21.27
CA SER A 704 15.27 24.22 -20.92
C SER A 704 15.77 23.20 -21.94
N ASP A 705 14.88 22.35 -22.46
CA ASP A 705 15.23 21.32 -23.45
C ASP A 705 15.67 21.98 -24.77
N GLN A 706 14.97 23.02 -25.20
CA GLN A 706 15.33 23.81 -26.39
C GLN A 706 16.63 24.59 -26.23
N VAL A 707 16.85 25.19 -25.06
CA VAL A 707 18.10 25.91 -24.77
C VAL A 707 19.28 24.92 -24.81
N SER A 708 19.13 23.72 -24.21
CA SER A 708 20.19 22.71 -24.13
C SER A 708 20.59 22.07 -25.47
N THR A 709 19.74 22.17 -26.49
CA THR A 709 19.93 21.48 -27.78
C THR A 709 20.40 22.39 -28.92
N ALA A 710 20.38 23.72 -28.75
CA ALA A 710 20.72 24.67 -29.81
C ALA A 710 22.09 25.35 -29.61
N ALA A 711 22.89 25.44 -30.67
CA ALA A 711 24.16 26.17 -30.68
C ALA A 711 23.90 27.66 -30.97
N GLY A 712 24.17 28.57 -30.02
CA GLY A 712 24.01 30.02 -30.22
C GLY A 712 23.56 30.84 -29.00
N TRP A 713 23.29 30.21 -27.86
CA TRP A 713 22.84 30.89 -26.65
C TRP A 713 23.98 31.40 -25.78
N SER A 714 23.78 32.53 -25.08
CA SER A 714 24.75 32.99 -24.08
C SER A 714 24.79 32.03 -22.88
N ALA A 715 25.99 31.78 -22.34
CA ALA A 715 26.18 30.91 -21.18
C ALA A 715 25.37 31.37 -19.95
N ALA A 716 25.15 32.69 -19.83
CA ALA A 716 24.35 33.30 -18.76
C ALA A 716 22.86 32.89 -18.85
N LEU A 717 22.28 32.89 -20.07
CA LEU A 717 20.89 32.46 -20.24
C LEU A 717 20.72 30.95 -20.01
N HIS A 718 21.68 30.16 -20.50
CA HIS A 718 21.75 28.72 -20.22
C HIS A 718 21.74 28.43 -18.71
N ALA A 719 22.58 29.14 -17.95
CA ALA A 719 22.65 29.00 -16.51
C ALA A 719 21.36 29.43 -15.81
N ALA A 720 20.75 30.54 -16.23
CA ALA A 720 19.50 31.05 -15.67
C ALA A 720 18.34 30.06 -15.89
N VAL A 721 18.20 29.50 -17.09
CA VAL A 721 17.14 28.52 -17.42
C VAL A 721 17.33 27.21 -16.65
N ILE A 722 18.56 26.72 -16.50
CA ILE A 722 18.86 25.54 -15.67
C ILE A 722 18.52 25.79 -14.20
N GLN A 723 18.84 26.98 -13.68
CA GLN A 723 18.47 27.38 -12.32
C GLN A 723 16.95 27.46 -12.15
N ALA A 724 16.23 28.01 -13.12
CA ALA A 724 14.76 28.04 -13.13
C ALA A 724 14.14 26.65 -13.12
N THR A 725 14.66 25.74 -13.95
CA THR A 725 14.22 24.33 -13.99
C THR A 725 14.42 23.65 -12.64
N THR A 726 15.55 23.91 -11.99
CA THR A 726 15.86 23.39 -10.65
C THR A 726 14.92 24.00 -9.60
N ALA A 727 14.65 25.30 -9.68
CA ALA A 727 13.74 26.03 -8.80
C ALA A 727 12.31 25.49 -8.86
N VAL A 728 11.76 25.35 -10.06
CA VAL A 728 10.39 24.87 -10.26
C VAL A 728 10.27 23.38 -9.90
N ARG A 729 11.34 22.59 -10.07
CA ARG A 729 11.39 21.21 -9.57
C ARG A 729 11.34 21.15 -8.04
N LEU A 730 12.11 22.01 -7.35
CA LEU A 730 12.09 22.10 -5.89
C LEU A 730 10.72 22.57 -5.36
N LEU A 731 10.05 23.49 -6.05
CA LEU A 731 8.69 23.93 -5.71
C LEU A 731 7.64 22.84 -5.97
N GLY A 732 7.78 22.05 -7.03
CA GLY A 732 6.91 20.91 -7.30
C GLY A 732 7.07 19.75 -6.30
N ASP A 733 8.29 19.53 -5.82
CA ASP A 733 8.59 18.54 -4.77
C ASP A 733 8.23 19.07 -3.35
N ALA A 734 7.96 20.37 -3.18
CA ALA A 734 7.64 21.02 -1.90
C ALA A 734 6.23 20.70 -1.35
N SER A 735 5.46 19.82 -1.99
CA SER A 735 4.38 19.08 -1.31
C SER A 735 4.91 18.19 -0.16
N GLY A 736 6.23 17.90 -0.16
CA GLY A 736 6.95 17.22 0.92
C GLY A 736 7.70 18.12 1.93
N LEU A 737 7.74 19.44 1.75
CA LEU A 737 8.47 20.39 2.62
C LEU A 737 7.57 21.09 3.65
N GLY A 738 6.62 20.37 4.25
CA GLY A 738 5.95 20.81 5.46
C GLY A 738 5.05 22.05 5.32
N MET A 739 4.43 22.26 4.16
CA MET A 739 3.24 23.11 4.04
C MET A 739 2.04 22.40 4.68
N LYS A 740 2.03 22.30 6.01
CA LYS A 740 0.80 22.03 6.76
C LYS A 740 -0.05 23.29 6.67
N ALA A 741 -1.19 23.22 5.98
CA ALA A 741 -2.27 24.15 6.23
C ALA A 741 -2.51 24.17 7.75
N ALA A 742 -2.34 25.35 8.35
CA ALA A 742 -2.68 25.57 9.75
C ALA A 742 -4.15 25.22 9.91
N LYS A 743 -4.40 24.20 10.71
CA LYS A 743 -5.72 23.65 10.97
C LYS A 743 -6.37 24.53 12.03
N GLU A 744 -7.01 25.62 11.64
CA GLU A 744 -7.92 26.37 12.52
C GLU A 744 -8.87 27.29 11.72
N ASP A 745 -10.16 27.14 12.02
CA ASP A 745 -11.36 27.93 11.69
C ASP A 745 -12.14 27.70 10.37
N PRO A 746 -13.46 27.39 10.43
CA PRO A 746 -14.34 27.31 9.27
C PRO A 746 -15.06 28.65 9.03
N GLY A 747 -14.52 29.48 8.13
CA GLY A 747 -15.14 30.73 7.64
C GLY A 747 -15.45 30.69 6.13
N PRO A 748 -16.29 31.60 5.61
CA PRO A 748 -16.94 31.46 4.30
C PRO A 748 -15.96 31.64 3.12
N LYS A 749 -16.08 30.78 2.12
CA LYS A 749 -15.32 30.78 0.86
C LYS A 749 -15.74 31.94 -0.06
N THR A 750 -14.79 32.76 -0.51
CA THR A 750 -14.60 33.34 -1.88
C THR A 750 -13.43 34.36 -1.89
N PRO A 751 -12.87 34.77 -3.05
CA PRO A 751 -12.67 34.10 -4.33
C PRO A 751 -11.16 33.98 -4.70
N GLY A 752 -10.87 33.21 -5.76
CA GLY A 752 -9.52 32.81 -6.16
C GLY A 752 -8.63 33.90 -6.75
N ALA A 753 -7.32 33.69 -6.57
CA ALA A 753 -6.26 34.19 -7.43
C ALA A 753 -5.05 33.26 -7.27
N THR A 754 -4.59 32.66 -8.37
CA THR A 754 -3.35 31.86 -8.39
C THR A 754 -2.58 32.13 -9.68
N LEU A 755 -1.97 33.32 -9.75
CA LEU A 755 -0.93 33.60 -10.73
C LEU A 755 0.41 33.06 -10.20
N ALA A 756 1.03 32.14 -10.94
CA ALA A 756 2.40 31.69 -10.68
C ALA A 756 3.31 32.27 -11.77
N ALA A 757 4.34 33.01 -11.36
CA ALA A 757 5.26 33.67 -12.26
C ALA A 757 6.72 33.44 -11.87
N VAL A 758 7.57 33.25 -12.87
CA VAL A 758 9.03 33.14 -12.73
C VAL A 758 9.66 34.30 -13.50
N ILE A 759 10.52 35.06 -12.84
CA ILE A 759 11.32 36.11 -13.47
C ILE A 759 12.76 35.64 -13.54
N LEU A 760 13.28 35.58 -14.76
CA LEU A 760 14.65 35.22 -15.09
C LEU A 760 15.46 36.48 -15.34
N VAL A 761 16.50 36.70 -14.54
CA VAL A 761 17.46 37.78 -14.75
C VAL A 761 18.84 37.14 -14.98
N PRO A 762 19.35 37.10 -16.22
CA PRO A 762 20.52 36.29 -16.62
C PRO A 762 21.82 36.63 -15.90
N SER A 763 21.97 37.88 -15.43
CA SER A 763 23.14 38.37 -14.69
C SER A 763 22.96 38.36 -13.17
N GLN A 764 21.80 37.91 -12.66
CA GLN A 764 21.44 37.91 -11.23
C GLN A 764 20.69 36.63 -10.81
N ASP A 765 20.08 36.66 -9.62
CA ASP A 765 19.32 35.56 -9.03
C ASP A 765 17.96 35.35 -9.72
N VAL A 766 17.44 34.10 -9.70
CA VAL A 766 16.09 33.74 -10.20
C VAL A 766 15.04 34.04 -9.12
N TRP A 767 13.94 34.67 -9.52
CA TRP A 767 12.83 35.02 -8.64
C TRP A 767 11.58 34.25 -9.00
N VAL A 768 10.90 33.71 -7.99
CA VAL A 768 9.65 32.98 -8.17
C VAL A 768 8.56 33.60 -7.30
N TYR A 769 7.44 33.92 -7.93
CA TYR A 769 6.25 34.48 -7.33
C TYR A 769 5.11 33.46 -7.41
N ALA A 770 4.44 33.22 -6.28
CA ALA A 770 3.22 32.44 -6.22
C ALA A 770 2.22 33.13 -5.29
N ALA A 771 1.06 33.51 -5.81
CA ALA A 771 -0.06 33.99 -5.01
C ALA A 771 -1.00 32.82 -4.73
N ALA A 772 -1.30 32.52 -3.46
CA ALA A 772 -2.34 31.56 -3.07
C ALA A 772 -2.94 32.00 -1.74
N GLY A 773 -3.93 32.91 -1.78
CA GLY A 773 -4.56 33.51 -0.60
C GLY A 773 -3.65 34.50 0.17
N ASP A 774 -2.43 34.07 0.52
CA ASP A 774 -1.30 34.89 0.96
C ASP A 774 -0.23 34.90 -0.15
N SER A 775 0.30 36.07 -0.52
CA SER A 775 1.32 36.19 -1.58
C SER A 775 2.72 35.86 -1.07
N TRP A 776 3.43 34.93 -1.73
CA TRP A 776 4.79 34.52 -1.35
C TRP A 776 5.82 34.88 -2.42
N ILE A 777 6.96 35.43 -2.00
CA ILE A 777 8.10 35.71 -2.89
C ILE A 777 9.33 34.94 -2.41
N TYR A 778 9.88 34.14 -3.30
CA TYR A 778 11.10 33.38 -3.05
C TYR A 778 12.26 33.98 -3.87
N LYS A 779 13.36 34.30 -3.18
CA LYS A 779 14.64 34.62 -3.81
C LYS A 779 15.54 33.40 -3.75
N LEU A 780 16.00 32.94 -4.90
CA LEU A 780 16.92 31.81 -5.01
C LEU A 780 18.32 32.31 -5.31
N ASN A 781 19.14 32.43 -4.27
CA ASN A 781 20.59 32.62 -4.44
C ASN A 781 21.21 31.25 -4.73
N GLY A 782 22.13 31.15 -5.70
CA GLY A 782 22.70 29.91 -6.26
C GLY A 782 23.44 28.92 -5.33
N GLN A 783 23.12 28.84 -4.03
CA GLN A 783 23.50 27.75 -3.13
C GLN A 783 22.24 27.03 -2.62
N ARG A 784 22.32 25.69 -2.45
CA ARG A 784 21.20 24.81 -2.09
C ARG A 784 20.44 25.33 -0.85
N GLY A 785 19.33 26.02 -1.09
CA GLY A 785 18.39 26.49 -0.07
C GLY A 785 17.76 27.83 -0.43
N GLY A 786 16.51 27.82 -0.91
CA GLY A 786 15.72 29.05 -1.08
C GLY A 786 15.42 29.66 0.29
N LYS A 787 15.64 30.98 0.45
CA LYS A 787 15.33 31.69 1.69
C LYS A 787 13.92 32.29 1.56
N ARG A 788 12.99 31.87 2.41
CA ARG A 788 11.64 32.45 2.50
C ARG A 788 11.75 33.92 2.93
N ILE A 789 11.19 34.83 2.13
CA ILE A 789 11.11 36.25 2.47
C ILE A 789 9.67 36.47 2.97
N ASN A 790 9.52 36.98 4.21
CA ASN A 790 8.33 37.10 5.05
C ASN A 790 6.90 37.02 4.44
N THR A 791 5.99 36.46 5.24
CA THR A 791 4.52 36.44 5.05
C THR A 791 3.91 37.85 5.02
N LEU A 792 3.14 38.18 3.98
CA LEU A 792 2.23 39.32 3.97
C LEU A 792 0.90 38.87 4.58
N HIS A 793 0.68 39.15 5.87
CA HIS A 793 -0.63 38.96 6.48
C HIS A 793 -1.47 40.23 6.35
N THR A 794 -2.57 40.16 5.63
CA THR A 794 -3.66 41.15 5.65
C THR A 794 -4.50 40.95 6.91
N GLY A 795 -3.95 41.37 8.05
CA GLY A 795 -4.64 41.36 9.34
C GLY A 795 -4.21 42.56 10.18
N ALA A 796 -5.18 43.33 10.65
CA ALA A 796 -5.02 44.63 11.30
C ALA A 796 -4.01 44.64 12.47
N ARG A 797 -2.76 45.08 12.22
CA ARG A 797 -1.89 45.85 13.15
C ARG A 797 -0.62 46.29 12.43
N LYS A 798 -0.37 47.61 12.40
CA LYS A 798 0.83 48.25 11.84
C LYS A 798 2.09 47.72 12.52
N HIS A 799 2.90 46.95 11.81
CA HIS A 799 4.31 46.73 12.17
C HIS A 799 5.22 47.13 11.01
N THR A 800 6.02 48.16 11.28
CA THR A 800 7.03 48.75 10.40
C THR A 800 8.20 47.77 10.22
N ILE A 801 8.50 47.38 8.99
CA ILE A 801 9.69 46.58 8.66
C ILE A 801 10.89 47.53 8.57
N THR A 802 11.76 47.49 9.57
CA THR A 802 13.09 48.14 9.53
C THR A 802 14.19 47.09 9.31
N SER A 803 15.11 47.44 8.41
CA SER A 803 16.42 46.82 8.12
C SER A 803 16.43 45.51 7.32
N PHE A 804 16.79 45.58 6.03
CA PHE A 804 17.72 44.63 5.37
C PHE A 804 18.11 45.03 3.93
N LEU A 805 17.42 45.99 3.32
CA LEU A 805 17.88 46.67 2.09
C LEU A 805 18.30 48.08 2.51
N GLY A 806 19.58 48.45 2.33
CA GLY A 806 20.13 49.77 2.65
C GLY A 806 19.53 50.92 1.82
N LEU A 807 18.23 51.13 1.92
CA LEU A 807 17.43 52.15 1.25
C LEU A 807 16.70 52.97 2.34
N LYS A 808 16.77 54.30 2.22
CA LYS A 808 15.98 55.21 3.07
C LYS A 808 14.49 55.04 2.74
N THR A 809 13.77 54.37 3.65
CA THR A 809 12.31 54.36 3.87
C THR A 809 11.39 54.48 2.64
N PRO A 810 10.75 53.40 2.19
CA PRO A 810 9.47 53.48 1.49
C PRO A 810 8.31 53.49 2.50
N GLN A 811 7.39 54.44 2.38
CA GLN A 811 6.08 54.40 3.05
C GLN A 811 5.03 53.96 2.04
N VAL A 812 4.26 52.89 2.34
CA VAL A 812 3.02 52.55 1.63
C VAL A 812 2.04 51.85 2.59
N GLU A 813 0.77 52.27 2.58
CA GLU A 813 -0.38 51.63 3.25
C GLU A 813 -1.26 50.97 2.18
N GLY A 814 -1.67 49.70 2.36
CA GLY A 814 -2.55 48.96 1.42
C GLY A 814 -1.87 47.77 0.72
N THR A 815 -2.65 46.90 0.06
CA THR A 815 -2.25 45.62 -0.60
C THR A 815 -1.40 45.79 -1.87
N ASP A 816 -0.60 46.84 -1.93
CA ASP A 816 0.19 47.19 -3.11
C ASP A 816 1.65 46.76 -2.93
N LEU A 817 2.14 45.88 -3.80
CA LEU A 817 3.55 45.48 -3.82
C LEU A 817 4.28 46.17 -4.97
N VAL A 818 5.13 47.14 -4.65
CA VAL A 818 6.05 47.78 -5.61
C VAL A 818 7.46 47.23 -5.36
N LEU A 819 8.02 46.51 -6.33
CA LEU A 819 9.39 45.97 -6.26
C LEU A 819 10.38 46.89 -6.99
N PRO A 820 11.27 47.62 -6.31
CA PRO A 820 12.37 48.31 -6.96
C PRO A 820 13.50 47.30 -7.25
N LEU A 821 13.61 46.86 -8.51
CA LEU A 821 14.78 46.12 -8.98
C LEU A 821 15.86 47.13 -9.41
N LYS A 822 17.10 46.97 -8.91
CA LYS A 822 18.24 47.81 -9.32
C LYS A 822 18.45 47.69 -10.83
N GLY A 823 18.18 48.76 -11.58
CA GLY A 823 18.33 48.82 -13.04
C GLY A 823 17.03 48.70 -13.84
N VAL A 824 15.87 48.51 -13.19
CA VAL A 824 14.56 48.47 -13.85
C VAL A 824 13.67 49.55 -13.22
N THR A 825 13.32 50.57 -14.00
CA THR A 825 12.43 51.65 -13.57
C THR A 825 10.96 51.19 -13.66
N GLY A 826 10.54 50.40 -12.67
CA GLY A 826 9.13 50.08 -12.36
C GLY A 826 8.58 48.82 -13.04
N LEU A 827 7.98 47.92 -12.24
CA LEU A 827 7.18 46.78 -12.71
C LEU A 827 5.82 46.86 -12.01
N VAL A 828 4.73 46.84 -12.77
CA VAL A 828 3.35 46.82 -12.27
C VAL A 828 2.71 45.50 -12.70
N LEU A 829 2.13 44.76 -11.76
CA LEU A 829 1.39 43.52 -12.02
C LEU A 829 -0.07 43.75 -11.63
N ALA A 830 -0.98 43.69 -12.60
CA ALA A 830 -2.42 43.71 -12.37
C ALA A 830 -2.97 42.29 -12.50
N THR A 831 -3.87 41.90 -11.59
CA THR A 831 -4.52 40.59 -11.56
C THR A 831 -5.93 40.70 -12.13
N ASP A 832 -6.13 40.00 -13.26
CA ASP A 832 -7.35 39.37 -13.80
C ASP A 832 -7.72 39.75 -15.24
N GLY A 833 -8.00 38.69 -16.02
CA GLY A 833 -8.71 38.76 -17.30
C GLY A 833 -7.83 38.97 -18.54
N VAL A 834 -8.07 38.16 -19.56
CA VAL A 834 -7.42 38.16 -20.87
C VAL A 834 -7.69 39.47 -21.62
N ASP A 835 -6.85 40.48 -21.38
CA ASP A 835 -6.46 41.55 -22.31
C ASP A 835 -5.42 42.41 -21.58
N VAL A 836 -4.15 41.98 -21.62
CA VAL A 836 -3.06 42.78 -21.04
C VAL A 836 -2.88 44.01 -21.91
N LEU A 837 -3.27 45.18 -21.39
CA LEU A 837 -2.86 46.48 -21.94
C LEU A 837 -1.35 46.45 -22.19
N THR A 838 -0.91 46.56 -23.44
CA THR A 838 0.52 46.48 -23.71
C THR A 838 1.24 47.65 -23.05
N LEU A 839 2.51 47.47 -22.69
CA LEU A 839 3.32 48.55 -22.09
C LEU A 839 3.31 49.80 -22.99
N ARG A 840 3.20 49.63 -24.32
CA ARG A 840 3.00 50.69 -25.32
C ARG A 840 1.64 51.38 -25.22
N ASP A 841 0.56 50.66 -24.95
CA ASP A 841 -0.79 51.25 -24.77
C ASP A 841 -0.85 52.07 -23.49
N VAL A 842 -0.20 51.60 -22.42
CA VAL A 842 -0.05 52.35 -21.17
C VAL A 842 0.87 53.55 -21.38
N GLU A 843 1.98 53.43 -22.12
CA GLU A 843 2.87 54.55 -22.45
C GLU A 843 2.17 55.60 -23.34
N ALA A 844 1.37 55.17 -24.32
CA ALA A 844 0.60 56.05 -25.20
C ALA A 844 -0.54 56.74 -24.45
N ALA A 845 -1.24 56.04 -23.55
CA ALA A 845 -2.26 56.60 -22.68
C ALA A 845 -1.66 57.61 -21.68
N VAL A 846 -0.49 57.34 -21.11
CA VAL A 846 0.22 58.23 -20.19
C VAL A 846 0.79 59.45 -20.93
N ARG A 847 1.32 59.29 -22.15
CA ARG A 847 1.74 60.42 -23.00
C ARG A 847 0.56 61.28 -23.43
N ALA A 848 -0.57 60.69 -23.80
CA ALA A 848 -1.78 61.45 -24.13
C ALA A 848 -2.38 62.19 -22.91
N ALA A 849 -2.31 61.59 -21.71
CA ALA A 849 -2.77 62.20 -20.47
C ALA A 849 -1.82 63.30 -19.94
N SER A 850 -0.54 63.26 -20.32
CA SER A 850 0.44 64.34 -20.05
C SER A 850 0.08 65.63 -20.78
N ASP A 851 -0.53 65.54 -21.97
CA ASP A 851 -0.78 66.70 -22.83
C ASP A 851 -2.20 67.29 -22.67
N ALA A 852 -3.18 66.52 -22.17
CA ALA A 852 -4.55 67.01 -21.91
C ALA A 852 -5.20 66.29 -20.70
N PRO A 853 -5.42 66.97 -19.56
CA PRO A 853 -5.89 66.33 -18.33
C PRO A 853 -7.33 65.76 -18.42
N ASP A 854 -8.16 66.24 -19.35
CA ASP A 854 -9.52 65.72 -19.57
C ASP A 854 -9.54 64.37 -20.31
N ALA A 855 -8.43 63.94 -20.92
CA ALA A 855 -8.32 62.64 -21.60
C ALA A 855 -8.27 61.45 -20.61
N ALA A 856 -7.88 61.70 -19.36
CA ALA A 856 -7.80 60.67 -18.33
C ALA A 856 -9.18 60.07 -18.01
N ALA A 857 -10.25 60.87 -18.08
CA ALA A 857 -11.62 60.40 -17.85
C ALA A 857 -12.12 59.48 -18.98
N ASP A 858 -11.78 59.77 -20.24
CA ASP A 858 -12.17 58.95 -21.40
C ASP A 858 -11.41 57.61 -21.42
N ILE A 859 -10.14 57.62 -21.00
CA ILE A 859 -9.32 56.40 -20.84
C ILE A 859 -9.86 55.54 -19.70
N LEU A 860 -10.18 56.15 -18.56
CA LEU A 860 -10.78 55.43 -17.42
C LEU A 860 -12.12 54.79 -17.81
N ALA A 861 -12.95 55.49 -18.58
CA ALA A 861 -14.22 54.98 -19.10
C ALA A 861 -14.06 53.82 -20.09
N ARG A 862 -13.05 53.85 -20.97
CA ARG A 862 -12.74 52.74 -21.90
C ARG A 862 -12.19 51.50 -21.18
N VAL A 863 -11.40 51.70 -20.13
CA VAL A 863 -10.87 50.62 -19.29
C VAL A 863 -11.97 49.97 -18.46
N THR A 864 -12.90 50.76 -17.88
CA THR A 864 -14.05 50.22 -17.15
C THR A 864 -15.08 49.55 -18.05
N ALA A 865 -15.29 50.04 -19.29
CA ALA A 865 -16.22 49.42 -20.24
C ALA A 865 -15.77 48.04 -20.76
N LYS A 866 -14.46 47.73 -20.70
CA LYS A 866 -13.90 46.41 -21.04
C LYS A 866 -13.86 45.43 -19.86
N ALA A 867 -14.08 45.87 -18.63
CA ALA A 867 -14.10 45.01 -17.46
C ALA A 867 -15.44 44.24 -17.38
N HIS A 868 -15.37 42.91 -17.22
CA HIS A 868 -16.56 42.05 -17.23
C HIS A 868 -17.40 42.26 -15.95
N PRO A 869 -18.72 42.54 -16.03
CA PRO A 869 -19.52 43.06 -14.90
C PRO A 869 -19.92 42.04 -13.82
N LYS A 870 -19.22 40.90 -13.69
CA LYS A 870 -19.59 39.81 -12.74
C LYS A 870 -18.46 39.35 -11.80
N GLN A 871 -17.37 40.11 -11.67
CA GLN A 871 -16.32 39.82 -10.69
C GLN A 871 -16.02 41.08 -9.87
N ASP A 872 -16.36 41.04 -8.58
CA ASP A 872 -16.20 42.13 -7.60
C ASP A 872 -14.75 42.24 -7.09
N ASN A 873 -13.78 42.46 -7.98
CA ASN A 873 -12.43 42.90 -7.59
C ASN A 873 -11.91 43.88 -8.64
N ALA A 874 -11.77 45.16 -8.26
CA ALA A 874 -11.23 46.21 -9.11
C ALA A 874 -9.70 46.26 -9.02
N SER A 875 -9.02 46.32 -10.18
CA SER A 875 -7.56 46.43 -10.28
C SER A 875 -7.13 47.91 -10.39
N VAL A 876 -6.22 48.36 -9.53
CA VAL A 876 -5.71 49.75 -9.51
C VAL A 876 -4.43 49.86 -10.34
N ILE A 877 -4.35 50.89 -11.20
CA ILE A 877 -3.16 51.24 -11.97
C ILE A 877 -2.46 52.41 -11.26
N VAL A 878 -1.19 52.23 -10.85
CA VAL A 878 -0.38 53.33 -10.30
C VAL A 878 0.84 53.57 -11.19
N VAL A 879 0.87 54.74 -11.83
CA VAL A 879 2.00 55.25 -12.62
C VAL A 879 2.77 56.26 -11.76
N ARG A 880 4.08 56.08 -11.61
CA ARG A 880 4.95 57.11 -11.02
C ARG A 880 5.82 57.73 -12.10
N LEU A 881 5.48 58.95 -12.50
CA LEU A 881 6.31 59.81 -13.32
C LEU A 881 7.44 60.38 -12.44
N SER A 882 8.70 60.23 -12.84
CA SER A 882 9.79 60.98 -12.22
C SER A 882 10.00 62.29 -12.97
N ALA A 883 9.85 63.41 -12.26
CA ALA A 883 10.37 64.68 -12.71
C ALA A 883 11.90 64.74 -12.44
N SER A 884 12.65 65.14 -13.47
CA SER A 884 14.10 65.42 -13.55
C SER A 884 15.05 64.19 -13.48
N ALA A 885 15.92 63.92 -14.46
CA ALA A 885 16.37 64.69 -15.63
C ALA A 885 16.43 63.81 -16.89
#